data_AF-A0A375CM86-F1
#
_entry.id   AF-A0A375CM86-F1
#
_cell.length_a   1.000
_cell.length_b   1.000
_cell.length_c   1.000
_cell.angle_alpha   90.00
_cell.angle_beta   90.00
_cell.angle_gamma   90.00
#
_symmetry.space_group_name_H-M   'P 1'
#
loop_
_entity.id
_entity.type
_entity.pdbx_description
1 polymer ?
#
loop_
_entity_poly.entity_id
_entity_poly.type
_entity_poly.pdbx_seq_one_letter_code
_entity_poly.pdbx_strand_id
1 'polypeptide(L)'
;MDRRQFLKWGSFLTVTVATGGLSACGGGDDDPAPEPDAGNPENFNFVHGVASGDPRPDSVIVWTRVEGSNGRRPVVVRLQVSTQQDFAPPTLLVNQPLMALPDWDYTIRNKVTGLSPGTRYFYRFLLGNRPSTTGRTRTAAAAGTPLEQLRFAFVSCQDWNANHWAGMEELVQQDLDFIVHVGDYIYEAVPGGSRTGNVEDRHTVLQLPNGTVLPDGSVYATTLDDYRYLYRSYRSDARLQALHAAFPMIAIWDDHEFSDNCWQDRQTYNITDDQTPRTARRRAASQAWFEFMPADVTLDQNNPSFQNIQIYRAFTFGNLATLLMTDERLYRADHIIPEASVGRSIGSLYFVPTATLAAAEAQKIAAAGNALTPVSMLGDNQRAWWQDRIGADATTWKLWGNQLSLLRMQIDVPLAVARLIARALVAANNALAALETAIANALADDLRAARTAGTYVNLAYTALRNVLVQAGIDSTAFDTSIKPVIEARLPAVTLLERFILNADQWDGFNAERKNLMAFLKTNGIRNVVALSGDIHAFFGGQVMDDYDAAAPAPVMVDLVTAGLSSNTLLSSFRTVVDTDAAFAALRELIYSNVGGTIVNTFDATLRAFNPWLRHADTNAEGYALVTLTPQKLSCTFHTMKPLAGGSAPAQPATAGTRLLEVAAGTADVTVT
;
A
#
# COMPACT_ATOMS: atom_id res chain seq x y z
N MET A 1 12.95 -18.11 -36.74
CA MET A 1 12.83 -18.01 -35.28
C MET A 1 13.99 -18.77 -34.67
N ASP A 2 14.95 -18.08 -34.05
CA ASP A 2 16.20 -18.69 -33.58
C ASP A 2 15.95 -19.48 -32.28
N ARG A 3 16.24 -20.79 -32.28
CA ARG A 3 16.17 -21.65 -31.08
C ARG A 3 17.01 -21.09 -29.91
N ARG A 4 18.07 -20.32 -30.19
CA ARG A 4 18.87 -19.64 -29.16
C ARG A 4 18.15 -18.45 -28.52
N GLN A 5 17.27 -17.76 -29.25
CA GLN A 5 16.40 -16.74 -28.64
C GLN A 5 15.29 -17.39 -27.82
N PHE A 6 14.71 -18.51 -28.26
CA PHE A 6 13.68 -19.20 -27.49
C PHE A 6 14.19 -19.71 -26.12
N LEU A 7 15.42 -20.26 -26.06
CA LEU A 7 16.04 -20.72 -24.80
C LEU A 7 16.51 -19.58 -23.88
N LYS A 8 16.88 -18.42 -24.43
CA LYS A 8 17.32 -17.25 -23.65
C LYS A 8 16.19 -16.58 -22.85
N TRP A 9 14.95 -16.73 -23.30
CA TRP A 9 13.79 -16.05 -22.70
C TRP A 9 12.94 -17.03 -21.86
N GLY A 10 13.07 -18.35 -22.10
CA GLY A 10 12.40 -19.40 -21.32
C GLY A 10 13.09 -19.84 -20.01
N SER A 11 14.15 -19.17 -19.54
CA SER A 11 15.04 -19.71 -18.48
C SER A 11 15.44 -18.74 -17.35
N PHE A 12 14.81 -17.57 -17.23
CA PHE A 12 15.15 -16.63 -16.14
C PHE A 12 14.74 -17.13 -14.74
N LEU A 13 13.53 -17.69 -14.61
CA LEU A 13 13.14 -18.41 -13.40
C LEU A 13 13.64 -19.85 -13.52
N THR A 14 14.62 -20.20 -12.71
CA THR A 14 15.16 -21.56 -12.63
C THR A 14 14.41 -22.37 -11.57
N VAL A 15 14.37 -23.70 -11.73
CA VAL A 15 13.74 -24.61 -10.76
C VAL A 15 14.77 -25.64 -10.33
N THR A 16 14.96 -25.79 -9.02
CA THR A 16 15.85 -26.79 -8.44
C THR A 16 15.08 -27.63 -7.43
N VAL A 17 15.29 -28.94 -7.44
CA VAL A 17 14.68 -29.87 -6.47
C VAL A 17 15.66 -30.11 -5.32
N ALA A 18 15.21 -29.89 -4.08
CA ALA A 18 15.93 -30.28 -2.88
C ALA A 18 15.95 -31.82 -2.77
N THR A 19 17.14 -32.42 -2.77
CA THR A 19 17.30 -33.87 -2.63
C THR A 19 18.27 -34.18 -1.51
N GLY A 20 17.94 -35.18 -0.68
CA GLY A 20 18.84 -35.67 0.34
C GLY A 20 19.93 -36.54 -0.29
N GLY A 21 21.16 -36.04 -0.39
CA GLY A 21 22.36 -36.87 -0.35
C GLY A 21 22.57 -37.93 -1.44
N LEU A 22 22.27 -37.64 -2.72
CA LEU A 22 22.93 -38.34 -3.82
C LEU A 22 23.74 -37.33 -4.64
N SER A 23 25.00 -37.14 -4.25
CA SER A 23 26.02 -36.77 -5.22
C SER A 23 25.96 -37.80 -6.33
N ALA A 24 25.51 -37.40 -7.52
CA ALA A 24 25.66 -38.20 -8.71
C ALA A 24 27.17 -38.43 -8.93
N CYS A 25 27.69 -39.58 -8.51
CA CYS A 25 28.93 -40.12 -9.05
C CYS A 25 28.63 -40.58 -10.48
N GLY A 26 28.57 -39.62 -11.41
CA GLY A 26 28.51 -39.90 -12.84
C GLY A 26 29.92 -40.11 -13.35
N GLY A 27 30.40 -41.36 -13.30
CA GLY A 27 31.53 -41.79 -14.11
C GLY A 27 31.06 -42.00 -15.55
N GLY A 28 31.64 -41.25 -16.48
CA GLY A 28 31.43 -41.40 -17.92
C GLY A 28 32.31 -40.39 -18.64
N ASP A 29 33.35 -40.88 -19.32
CA ASP A 29 34.21 -40.12 -20.21
C ASP A 29 33.38 -39.49 -21.34
N ASP A 30 33.03 -38.22 -21.19
CA ASP A 30 32.68 -37.33 -22.28
C ASP A 30 33.48 -36.05 -22.06
N ASP A 31 34.22 -35.62 -23.09
CA ASP A 31 35.04 -34.40 -23.06
C ASP A 31 34.26 -33.24 -22.42
N PRO A 32 34.85 -32.51 -21.46
CA PRO A 32 34.16 -31.40 -20.83
C PRO A 32 33.78 -30.39 -21.92
N ALA A 33 32.48 -30.12 -22.05
CA ALA A 33 32.02 -28.95 -22.77
C ALA A 33 32.85 -27.75 -22.26
N PRO A 34 33.38 -26.88 -23.15
CA PRO A 34 34.25 -25.80 -22.73
C PRO A 34 33.58 -25.02 -21.60
N GLU A 35 34.24 -24.96 -20.44
CA GLU A 35 33.75 -24.17 -19.32
C GLU A 35 33.50 -22.75 -19.85
N PRO A 36 32.27 -22.22 -19.70
CA PRO A 36 32.01 -20.84 -20.10
C PRO A 36 33.01 -19.96 -19.36
N ASP A 37 33.69 -19.06 -20.10
CA ASP A 37 34.66 -18.10 -19.59
C ASP A 37 33.99 -17.20 -18.53
N ALA A 38 33.98 -17.72 -17.30
CA ALA A 38 33.45 -17.12 -16.10
C ALA A 38 34.52 -16.14 -15.64
N GLY A 39 34.47 -14.92 -16.20
CA GLY A 39 35.41 -13.85 -15.85
C GLY A 39 35.67 -13.82 -14.34
N ASN A 40 36.93 -13.53 -13.96
CA ASN A 40 37.45 -13.72 -12.59
C ASN A 40 36.38 -13.39 -11.52
N PRO A 41 35.92 -14.39 -10.71
CA PRO A 41 34.92 -14.19 -9.67
C PRO A 41 35.24 -13.04 -8.73
N GLU A 42 36.51 -12.66 -8.55
CA GLU A 42 36.94 -11.51 -7.75
C GLU A 42 36.37 -10.16 -8.21
N ASN A 43 35.97 -10.04 -9.47
CA ASN A 43 35.38 -8.81 -10.03
C ASN A 43 33.89 -8.63 -9.71
N PHE A 44 33.30 -9.59 -8.98
CA PHE A 44 31.86 -9.62 -8.68
C PHE A 44 31.57 -9.63 -7.18
N ASN A 45 30.40 -9.15 -6.76
CA ASN A 45 29.95 -9.19 -5.36
C ASN A 45 28.42 -9.19 -5.23
N PHE A 46 27.93 -9.41 -4.01
CA PHE A 46 26.50 -9.46 -3.66
C PHE A 46 26.06 -8.20 -2.89
N VAL A 47 26.19 -7.02 -3.52
CA VAL A 47 25.92 -5.73 -2.85
C VAL A 47 24.44 -5.43 -2.57
N HIS A 48 23.52 -6.22 -3.12
CA HIS A 48 22.06 -6.08 -2.92
C HIS A 48 21.47 -7.16 -2.01
N GLY A 49 22.33 -7.92 -1.33
CA GLY A 49 21.95 -8.99 -0.42
C GLY A 49 21.27 -10.17 -1.12
N VAL A 50 20.48 -10.91 -0.33
CA VAL A 50 19.70 -12.09 -0.75
C VAL A 50 18.26 -11.90 -0.29
N ALA A 51 17.32 -12.58 -0.95
CA ALA A 51 15.91 -12.56 -0.55
C ALA A 51 15.25 -13.92 -0.78
N SER A 52 14.16 -14.18 -0.06
CA SER A 52 13.29 -15.32 -0.33
C SER A 52 11.84 -14.86 -0.30
N GLY A 53 10.92 -15.63 -0.90
CA GLY A 53 9.54 -15.22 -0.98
C GLY A 53 8.60 -16.27 -1.51
N ASP A 54 7.32 -15.91 -1.47
CA ASP A 54 6.18 -16.74 -1.86
C ASP A 54 6.24 -18.17 -1.31
N PRO A 55 6.26 -18.33 0.03
CA PRO A 55 6.40 -19.63 0.64
C PRO A 55 5.19 -20.52 0.34
N ARG A 56 5.48 -21.72 -0.17
CA ARG A 56 4.54 -22.81 -0.41
C ARG A 56 4.85 -23.97 0.53
N PRO A 57 3.96 -24.97 0.67
CA PRO A 57 4.25 -26.15 1.47
C PRO A 57 5.52 -26.89 1.06
N ASP A 58 5.85 -26.90 -0.22
CA ASP A 58 6.95 -27.68 -0.77
C ASP A 58 8.02 -26.83 -1.47
N SER A 59 7.86 -25.50 -1.47
CA SER A 59 8.71 -24.63 -2.25
C SER A 59 8.82 -23.20 -1.74
N VAL A 60 9.90 -22.53 -2.14
CA VAL A 60 10.15 -21.10 -1.94
C VAL A 60 10.91 -20.54 -3.15
N ILE A 61 10.76 -19.25 -3.42
CA ILE A 61 11.69 -18.52 -4.30
C ILE A 61 12.89 -18.09 -3.47
N VAL A 62 14.09 -18.25 -4.02
CA VAL A 62 15.32 -17.60 -3.54
C VAL A 62 15.85 -16.66 -4.61
N TRP A 63 16.40 -15.53 -4.16
CA TRP A 63 16.81 -14.42 -5.00
C TRP A 63 18.17 -13.85 -4.56
N THR A 64 18.95 -13.40 -5.54
CA THR A 64 20.12 -12.51 -5.34
C THR A 64 20.37 -11.70 -6.61
N ARG A 65 21.18 -10.64 -6.52
CA ARG A 65 21.78 -9.95 -7.67
C ARG A 65 23.30 -9.94 -7.55
N VAL A 66 23.99 -10.15 -8.67
CA VAL A 66 25.45 -10.02 -8.76
C VAL A 66 25.81 -8.69 -9.41
N GLU A 67 26.69 -7.92 -8.78
CA GLU A 67 27.23 -6.67 -9.31
C GLU A 67 28.69 -6.88 -9.75
N GLY A 68 29.10 -6.27 -10.87
CA GLY A 68 30.48 -6.37 -11.40
C GLY A 68 30.54 -6.30 -12.93
N SER A 69 31.75 -6.28 -13.50
CA SER A 69 31.95 -6.15 -14.95
C SER A 69 32.80 -7.29 -15.55
N ASN A 70 32.29 -7.89 -16.63
CA ASN A 70 33.01 -8.87 -17.48
C ASN A 70 32.74 -8.67 -18.99
N GLY A 71 32.24 -7.49 -19.39
CA GLY A 71 31.88 -7.23 -20.78
C GLY A 71 30.55 -7.87 -21.22
N ARG A 72 29.54 -7.93 -20.34
CA ARG A 72 28.17 -8.44 -20.58
C ARG A 72 28.07 -9.96 -20.81
N ARG A 73 28.90 -10.76 -20.13
CA ARG A 73 28.80 -12.22 -20.17
C ARG A 73 28.04 -12.74 -18.95
N PRO A 74 27.33 -13.88 -19.04
CA PRO A 74 26.73 -14.54 -17.89
C PRO A 74 27.74 -14.83 -16.77
N VAL A 75 27.28 -14.81 -15.51
CA VAL A 75 28.10 -15.14 -14.33
C VAL A 75 27.56 -16.41 -13.67
N VAL A 76 28.44 -17.39 -13.45
CA VAL A 76 28.09 -18.62 -12.73
C VAL A 76 28.02 -18.32 -11.24
N VAL A 77 26.88 -18.65 -10.62
CA VAL A 77 26.64 -18.49 -9.19
C VAL A 77 26.09 -19.78 -8.64
N ARG A 78 26.73 -20.35 -7.62
CA ARG A 78 26.27 -21.62 -7.04
C ARG A 78 25.30 -21.36 -5.89
N LEU A 79 24.09 -21.90 -5.98
CA LEU A 79 23.09 -21.90 -4.92
C LEU A 79 23.33 -23.05 -3.97
N GLN A 80 23.30 -22.77 -2.67
CA GLN A 80 23.21 -23.77 -1.61
C GLN A 80 21.96 -23.56 -0.77
N VAL A 81 21.27 -24.66 -0.44
CA VAL A 81 20.11 -24.67 0.49
C VAL A 81 20.33 -25.80 1.49
N SER A 82 20.09 -25.53 2.77
CA SER A 82 20.37 -26.44 3.87
C SER A 82 19.34 -26.32 4.99
N THR A 83 19.15 -27.37 5.78
CA THR A 83 18.40 -27.29 7.05
C THR A 83 19.24 -26.71 8.20
N GLN A 84 20.56 -26.60 8.02
CA GLN A 84 21.49 -26.01 9.00
C GLN A 84 22.34 -24.90 8.38
N GLN A 85 22.72 -23.92 9.20
CA GLN A 85 23.44 -22.72 8.77
C GLN A 85 24.91 -22.97 8.36
N ASP A 86 25.49 -24.11 8.75
CA ASP A 86 26.86 -24.48 8.37
C ASP A 86 26.98 -25.02 6.93
N PHE A 87 25.84 -25.37 6.30
CA PHE A 87 25.75 -25.99 4.98
C PHE A 87 26.53 -27.31 4.85
N ALA A 88 26.71 -28.03 5.96
CA ALA A 88 27.42 -29.32 5.97
C ALA A 88 26.49 -30.48 5.54
N PRO A 89 26.99 -31.48 4.79
CA PRO A 89 26.26 -32.74 4.60
C PRO A 89 25.96 -33.44 5.94
N PRO A 90 24.83 -34.15 6.09
CA PRO A 90 23.79 -34.43 5.09
C PRO A 90 22.69 -33.34 5.01
N THR A 91 22.88 -32.21 5.71
CA THR A 91 21.85 -31.16 5.81
C THR A 91 21.79 -30.23 4.59
N LEU A 92 22.83 -30.23 3.76
CA LEU A 92 22.89 -29.59 2.45
C LEU A 92 22.01 -30.33 1.43
N LEU A 93 20.92 -29.68 1.00
CA LEU A 93 19.89 -30.25 0.12
C LEU A 93 20.00 -29.79 -1.34
N VAL A 94 20.61 -28.63 -1.56
CA VAL A 94 20.85 -28.06 -2.88
C VAL A 94 22.29 -27.57 -2.94
N ASN A 95 22.98 -27.87 -4.04
CA ASN A 95 24.31 -27.36 -4.36
C ASN A 95 24.47 -27.29 -5.88
N GLN A 96 23.80 -26.33 -6.52
CA GLN A 96 23.66 -26.28 -7.99
C GLN A 96 24.21 -24.98 -8.58
N PRO A 97 24.93 -25.03 -9.71
CA PRO A 97 25.31 -23.83 -10.45
C PRO A 97 24.09 -23.20 -11.14
N LEU A 98 23.96 -21.90 -11.04
CA LEU A 98 22.97 -21.06 -11.71
C LEU A 98 23.69 -20.00 -12.55
N MET A 99 22.96 -19.38 -13.48
CA MET A 99 23.49 -18.37 -14.39
C MET A 99 22.81 -17.02 -14.12
N ALA A 100 23.57 -16.04 -13.60
CA ALA A 100 23.15 -14.64 -13.59
C ALA A 100 23.37 -14.05 -14.99
N LEU A 101 22.27 -13.66 -15.65
CA LEU A 101 22.30 -13.18 -17.04
C LEU A 101 22.31 -11.64 -17.11
N PRO A 102 23.11 -11.04 -18.01
CA PRO A 102 23.13 -9.58 -18.20
C PRO A 102 21.78 -9.01 -18.64
N ASP A 103 21.03 -9.76 -19.46
CA ASP A 103 19.72 -9.34 -19.99
C ASP A 103 18.69 -9.12 -18.86
N TRP A 104 18.95 -9.67 -17.67
CA TRP A 104 18.11 -9.60 -16.47
C TRP A 104 18.81 -8.90 -15.30
N ASP A 105 19.70 -7.96 -15.61
CA ASP A 105 20.50 -7.19 -14.65
C ASP A 105 21.25 -8.06 -13.64
N TYR A 106 21.71 -9.24 -14.08
CA TYR A 106 22.44 -10.20 -13.25
C TYR A 106 21.70 -10.63 -11.97
N THR A 107 20.36 -10.52 -11.98
CA THR A 107 19.51 -11.10 -10.96
C THR A 107 19.39 -12.61 -11.17
N ILE A 108 19.21 -13.34 -10.08
CA ILE A 108 18.89 -14.76 -10.06
C ILE A 108 17.58 -14.91 -9.32
N ARG A 109 16.64 -15.61 -9.94
CA ARG A 109 15.43 -16.14 -9.30
C ARG A 109 15.40 -17.64 -9.49
N ASN A 110 15.40 -18.38 -8.38
CA ASN A 110 15.32 -19.83 -8.41
C ASN A 110 14.20 -20.32 -7.47
N LYS A 111 13.25 -21.07 -8.02
CA LYS A 111 12.26 -21.81 -7.23
C LYS A 111 12.89 -23.10 -6.73
N VAL A 112 13.01 -23.22 -5.41
CA VAL A 112 13.46 -24.45 -4.76
C VAL A 112 12.23 -25.27 -4.42
N THR A 113 12.11 -26.49 -4.95
CA THR A 113 10.98 -27.41 -4.71
C THR A 113 11.44 -28.66 -3.94
N GLY A 114 10.50 -29.52 -3.54
CA GLY A 114 10.81 -30.74 -2.78
C GLY A 114 11.18 -30.47 -1.32
N LEU A 115 10.83 -29.30 -0.80
CA LEU A 115 11.04 -28.93 0.59
C LEU A 115 9.95 -29.54 1.48
N SER A 116 10.25 -29.69 2.77
CA SER A 116 9.27 -30.13 3.77
C SER A 116 8.38 -28.96 4.19
N PRO A 117 7.07 -29.15 4.40
CA PRO A 117 6.17 -28.10 4.88
C PRO A 117 6.52 -27.55 6.25
N GLY A 118 6.17 -26.28 6.51
CA GLY A 118 6.32 -25.61 7.80
C GLY A 118 7.75 -25.51 8.33
N THR A 119 8.75 -25.74 7.47
CA THR A 119 10.14 -25.99 7.85
C THR A 119 11.02 -24.79 7.53
N ARG A 120 11.94 -24.48 8.45
CA ARG A 120 12.95 -23.44 8.28
C ARG A 120 14.14 -23.97 7.48
N TYR A 121 14.61 -23.17 6.54
CA TYR A 121 15.81 -23.47 5.74
C TYR A 121 16.75 -22.26 5.73
N PHE A 122 18.03 -22.55 5.48
CA PHE A 122 19.07 -21.56 5.20
C PHE A 122 19.49 -21.67 3.75
N TYR A 123 19.80 -20.55 3.12
CA TYR A 123 20.30 -20.51 1.74
C TYR A 123 21.41 -19.48 1.58
N ARG A 124 22.30 -19.73 0.64
CA ARG A 124 23.36 -18.78 0.24
C ARG A 124 23.74 -18.97 -1.22
N PHE A 125 24.33 -17.93 -1.80
CA PHE A 125 24.90 -17.95 -3.13
C PHE A 125 26.41 -17.86 -3.04
N LEU A 126 27.13 -18.47 -3.99
CA LEU A 126 28.58 -18.52 -4.01
C LEU A 126 29.12 -18.00 -5.35
N LEU A 127 30.03 -17.03 -5.28
CA LEU A 127 30.90 -16.62 -6.40
C LEU A 127 32.25 -17.32 -6.22
N GLY A 128 32.45 -18.42 -6.94
CA GLY A 128 33.52 -19.38 -6.64
C GLY A 128 33.33 -19.97 -5.24
N ASN A 129 34.18 -19.56 -4.30
CA ASN A 129 34.11 -19.97 -2.88
C ASN A 129 33.64 -18.84 -1.94
N ARG A 130 33.36 -17.64 -2.45
CA ARG A 130 32.94 -16.50 -1.63
C ARG A 130 31.41 -16.50 -1.44
N PRO A 131 30.90 -16.61 -0.21
CA PRO A 131 29.47 -16.64 0.04
C PRO A 131 28.86 -15.24 0.03
N SER A 132 27.60 -15.16 -0.38
CA SER A 132 26.69 -14.09 -0.02
C SER A 132 26.43 -14.08 1.49
N THR A 133 25.73 -13.06 1.99
CA THR A 133 25.01 -13.17 3.27
C THR A 133 24.15 -14.43 3.25
N THR A 134 24.10 -15.15 4.37
CA THR A 134 23.22 -16.30 4.53
C THR A 134 21.80 -15.80 4.77
N GLY A 135 20.87 -16.22 3.92
CA GLY A 135 19.45 -15.99 4.11
C GLY A 135 18.79 -17.13 4.88
N ARG A 136 17.68 -16.82 5.54
CA ARG A 136 16.77 -17.73 6.20
C ARG A 136 15.40 -17.63 5.54
N THR A 137 14.74 -18.77 5.36
CA THR A 137 13.41 -18.85 4.78
C THR A 137 12.58 -19.90 5.53
N ARG A 138 11.27 -19.94 5.26
CA ARG A 138 10.33 -20.91 5.84
C ARG A 138 9.28 -21.30 4.81
N THR A 139 9.05 -22.59 4.63
CA THR A 139 7.92 -23.09 3.82
C THR A 139 6.60 -22.93 4.57
N ALA A 140 5.50 -22.75 3.83
CA ALA A 140 4.17 -22.72 4.44
C ALA A 140 3.82 -24.09 5.06
N ALA A 141 2.96 -24.12 6.07
CA ALA A 141 2.42 -25.39 6.54
C ALA A 141 1.49 -26.00 5.49
N ALA A 142 1.50 -27.33 5.34
CA ALA A 142 0.62 -28.03 4.41
C ALA A 142 -0.85 -27.75 4.75
N ALA A 143 -1.70 -27.58 3.74
CA ALA A 143 -3.13 -27.33 3.92
C ALA A 143 -3.77 -28.36 4.86
N GLY A 144 -4.64 -27.88 5.76
CA GLY A 144 -5.30 -28.72 6.77
C GLY A 144 -4.46 -29.01 8.04
N THR A 145 -3.16 -28.71 8.05
CA THR A 145 -2.33 -28.81 9.27
C THR A 145 -2.84 -27.83 10.33
N PRO A 146 -3.20 -28.29 11.54
CA PRO A 146 -3.56 -27.39 12.64
C PRO A 146 -2.40 -26.49 13.02
N LEU A 147 -2.61 -25.17 13.00
CA LEU A 147 -1.65 -24.19 13.50
C LEU A 147 -2.22 -23.47 14.72
N GLU A 148 -1.44 -23.42 15.79
CA GLU A 148 -1.79 -22.63 16.99
C GLU A 148 -1.60 -21.13 16.74
N GLN A 149 -0.65 -20.77 15.90
CA GLN A 149 -0.37 -19.38 15.57
C GLN A 149 0.28 -19.19 14.18
N LEU A 150 0.15 -17.98 13.66
CA LEU A 150 0.91 -17.43 12.53
C LEU A 150 1.33 -16.00 12.86
N ARG A 151 2.59 -15.63 12.64
CA ARG A 151 3.13 -14.31 12.95
C ARG A 151 3.73 -13.68 11.71
N PHE A 152 3.32 -12.47 11.36
CA PHE A 152 3.88 -11.75 10.22
C PHE A 152 3.87 -10.25 10.47
N ALA A 153 4.70 -9.52 9.76
CA ALA A 153 4.54 -8.07 9.63
C ALA A 153 3.88 -7.76 8.28
N PHE A 154 3.12 -6.68 8.20
CA PHE A 154 2.77 -6.11 6.90
C PHE A 154 3.15 -4.63 6.83
N VAL A 155 3.71 -4.24 5.69
CA VAL A 155 4.36 -2.94 5.45
C VAL A 155 4.03 -2.40 4.07
N SER A 156 4.15 -1.10 3.88
CA SER A 156 3.95 -0.38 2.62
C SER A 156 4.81 0.89 2.60
N CYS A 157 4.94 1.52 1.43
CA CYS A 157 5.34 2.93 1.28
C CYS A 157 6.65 3.27 2.02
N GLN A 158 7.75 2.79 1.44
CA GLN A 158 9.10 2.99 1.95
C GLN A 158 9.89 3.96 1.07
N ASP A 159 9.40 5.20 0.89
CA ASP A 159 10.07 6.20 0.05
C ASP A 159 11.51 6.46 0.54
N TRP A 160 12.46 6.31 -0.38
CA TRP A 160 13.88 6.63 -0.18
C TRP A 160 14.14 8.11 0.08
N ASN A 161 13.24 8.98 -0.37
CA ASN A 161 13.36 10.43 -0.23
C ASN A 161 12.62 10.96 1.01
N ALA A 162 12.11 10.06 1.87
CA ALA A 162 11.35 10.44 3.06
C ALA A 162 11.81 9.68 4.30
N ASN A 163 11.88 10.41 5.40
CA ASN A 163 12.11 9.97 6.76
C ASN A 163 13.29 8.99 6.92
N HIS A 164 13.07 7.85 7.59
CA HIS A 164 14.12 6.87 7.86
C HIS A 164 13.58 5.43 7.92
N TRP A 165 14.44 4.43 7.78
CA TRP A 165 14.03 3.00 7.80
C TRP A 165 14.43 2.24 9.07
N ALA A 166 14.63 2.91 10.21
CA ALA A 166 15.01 2.24 11.47
C ALA A 166 14.00 1.18 11.98
N GLY A 167 12.73 1.25 11.57
CA GLY A 167 11.74 0.22 11.87
C GLY A 167 12.11 -1.16 11.29
N MET A 168 12.86 -1.22 10.18
CA MET A 168 13.35 -2.48 9.62
C MET A 168 14.34 -3.19 10.57
N GLU A 169 15.11 -2.45 11.38
CA GLU A 169 16.03 -3.03 12.35
C GLU A 169 15.26 -3.73 13.48
N GLU A 170 14.13 -3.16 13.92
CA GLU A 170 13.25 -3.77 14.91
C GLU A 170 12.51 -4.99 14.34
N LEU A 171 12.04 -4.91 13.09
CA LEU A 171 11.40 -6.02 12.39
C LEU A 171 12.31 -7.26 12.29
N VAL A 172 13.60 -7.07 12.03
CA VAL A 172 14.60 -8.17 11.97
C VAL A 172 14.73 -8.91 13.31
N GLN A 173 14.43 -8.27 14.45
CA GLN A 173 14.47 -8.90 15.77
C GLN A 173 13.21 -9.69 16.10
N GLN A 174 12.16 -9.62 15.28
CA GLN A 174 10.90 -10.31 15.52
C GLN A 174 10.97 -11.80 15.12
N ASP A 175 10.18 -12.64 15.79
CA ASP A 175 9.97 -14.03 15.37
C ASP A 175 8.74 -14.11 14.45
N LEU A 176 8.99 -13.85 13.17
CA LEU A 176 7.99 -13.84 12.10
C LEU A 176 8.14 -15.04 11.17
N ASP A 177 7.01 -15.51 10.65
CA ASP A 177 6.92 -16.52 9.61
C ASP A 177 7.22 -15.95 8.22
N PHE A 178 6.76 -14.72 7.96
CA PHE A 178 6.97 -13.98 6.71
C PHE A 178 6.70 -12.47 6.88
N ILE A 179 7.01 -11.71 5.84
CA ILE A 179 6.63 -10.29 5.68
C ILE A 179 5.63 -10.18 4.52
N VAL A 180 4.59 -9.37 4.68
CA VAL A 180 3.71 -8.95 3.57
C VAL A 180 4.09 -7.52 3.18
N HIS A 181 4.34 -7.26 1.90
CA HIS A 181 4.56 -5.91 1.38
C HIS A 181 3.41 -5.56 0.43
N VAL A 182 2.62 -4.54 0.77
CA VAL A 182 1.35 -4.25 0.07
C VAL A 182 1.43 -3.18 -1.02
N GLY A 183 2.56 -2.48 -1.17
CA GLY A 183 2.69 -1.45 -2.18
C GLY A 183 3.87 -0.52 -1.97
N ASP A 184 4.28 0.19 -3.00
CA ASP A 184 5.29 1.27 -2.93
C ASP A 184 6.63 0.82 -2.33
N TYR A 185 7.13 -0.29 -2.86
CA TYR A 185 8.48 -0.77 -2.57
C TYR A 185 9.53 0.19 -3.12
N ILE A 186 9.23 0.83 -4.27
CA ILE A 186 10.00 1.93 -4.84
C ILE A 186 9.07 3.10 -5.16
N TYR A 187 9.65 4.29 -5.30
CA TYR A 187 9.02 5.48 -5.88
C TYR A 187 9.69 5.80 -7.22
N GLU A 188 8.89 5.91 -8.27
CA GLU A 188 9.33 6.15 -9.65
C GLU A 188 9.74 7.60 -9.90
N ALA A 189 9.18 8.55 -9.14
CA ALA A 189 9.47 9.96 -9.21
C ALA A 189 10.42 10.40 -8.08
N VAL A 190 11.45 11.19 -8.42
CA VAL A 190 12.48 11.66 -7.47
C VAL A 190 12.67 13.18 -7.58
N PRO A 191 13.20 13.87 -6.54
CA PRO A 191 13.30 15.34 -6.49
C PRO A 191 14.36 15.99 -7.43
N GLY A 192 14.74 15.33 -8.54
CA GLY A 192 15.56 15.94 -9.59
C GLY A 192 16.97 16.37 -9.19
N GLY A 193 17.69 15.53 -8.42
CA GLY A 193 19.08 15.80 -8.02
C GLY A 193 19.22 16.60 -6.72
N SER A 194 18.14 16.74 -5.95
CA SER A 194 18.11 17.33 -4.62
C SER A 194 17.63 16.32 -3.56
N ARG A 195 17.97 16.56 -2.29
CA ARG A 195 17.20 16.01 -1.17
C ARG A 195 16.15 17.05 -0.79
N THR A 196 14.87 16.67 -0.85
CA THR A 196 13.76 17.51 -0.42
C THR A 196 13.03 16.85 0.74
N GLY A 197 12.63 17.62 1.74
CA GLY A 197 11.92 17.10 2.91
C GLY A 197 12.85 16.59 4.02
N ASN A 198 12.26 15.90 5.00
CA ASN A 198 12.98 15.31 6.12
C ASN A 198 13.38 13.88 5.76
N VAL A 199 14.63 13.65 5.37
CA VAL A 199 15.16 12.34 4.98
C VAL A 199 16.50 12.07 5.66
N GLU A 200 16.76 10.82 6.02
CA GLU A 200 18.01 10.44 6.68
C GLU A 200 19.24 10.53 5.77
N ASP A 201 20.39 10.82 6.36
CA ASP A 201 21.66 11.02 5.65
C ASP A 201 22.18 9.78 4.94
N ARG A 202 21.67 8.60 5.34
CA ARG A 202 22.00 7.31 4.71
C ARG A 202 21.46 7.20 3.29
N HIS A 203 20.34 7.86 2.98
CA HIS A 203 19.71 7.80 1.66
C HIS A 203 20.27 8.87 0.74
N THR A 204 21.20 8.48 -0.12
CA THR A 204 21.86 9.39 -1.06
C THR A 204 20.89 9.94 -2.11
N VAL A 205 21.17 11.11 -2.67
CA VAL A 205 20.38 11.67 -3.78
C VAL A 205 20.28 10.67 -4.93
N LEU A 206 19.05 10.42 -5.39
CA LEU A 206 18.78 9.56 -6.55
C LEU A 206 18.92 10.36 -7.86
N GLN A 207 19.53 9.74 -8.87
CA GLN A 207 19.73 10.30 -10.20
C GLN A 207 19.36 9.25 -11.25
N LEU A 208 18.18 9.42 -11.85
CA LEU A 208 17.66 8.52 -12.88
C LEU A 208 18.49 8.65 -14.17
N PRO A 209 19.04 7.55 -14.72
CA PRO A 209 19.88 7.58 -15.92
C PRO A 209 19.23 8.22 -17.16
N ASN A 210 17.94 7.95 -17.38
CA ASN A 210 17.16 8.37 -18.55
C ASN A 210 15.80 8.97 -18.15
N GLY A 211 15.68 9.44 -16.91
CA GLY A 211 14.43 9.94 -16.36
C GLY A 211 13.87 11.15 -17.12
N THR A 212 12.57 11.36 -17.01
CA THR A 212 11.88 12.51 -17.63
C THR A 212 11.56 13.56 -16.59
N VAL A 213 11.95 14.80 -16.90
CA VAL A 213 11.79 15.97 -16.01
C VAL A 213 10.35 16.48 -16.07
N LEU A 214 9.75 16.73 -14.91
CA LEU A 214 8.46 17.37 -14.73
C LEU A 214 8.60 18.90 -14.58
N PRO A 215 7.52 19.67 -14.78
CA PRO A 215 7.57 21.14 -14.69
C PRO A 215 8.06 21.69 -13.34
N ASP A 216 7.87 20.95 -12.26
CA ASP A 216 8.33 21.30 -10.91
C ASP A 216 9.81 20.97 -10.64
N GLY A 217 10.49 20.37 -11.63
CA GLY A 217 11.89 19.96 -11.55
C GLY A 217 12.10 18.54 -11.02
N SER A 218 11.07 17.85 -10.54
CA SER A 218 11.15 16.42 -10.23
C SER A 218 11.37 15.59 -11.50
N VAL A 219 11.81 14.34 -11.35
CA VAL A 219 12.16 13.47 -12.48
C VAL A 219 11.58 12.09 -12.24
N TYR A 220 10.84 11.55 -13.21
CA TYR A 220 10.29 10.19 -13.12
C TYR A 220 11.01 9.17 -14.01
N ALA A 221 10.96 7.90 -13.60
CA ALA A 221 11.58 6.78 -14.31
C ALA A 221 10.86 6.46 -15.62
N THR A 222 11.59 6.41 -16.74
CA THR A 222 10.99 6.25 -18.08
C THR A 222 11.38 4.93 -18.74
N THR A 223 12.59 4.45 -18.46
CA THR A 223 13.19 3.29 -19.10
C THR A 223 13.39 2.14 -18.13
N LEU A 224 13.64 0.93 -18.63
CA LEU A 224 13.99 -0.23 -17.80
C LEU A 224 15.24 0.05 -16.94
N ASP A 225 16.22 0.78 -17.46
CA ASP A 225 17.42 1.14 -16.71
C ASP A 225 17.13 2.08 -15.53
N ASP A 226 16.13 2.95 -15.65
CA ASP A 226 15.67 3.80 -14.55
C ASP A 226 15.03 2.98 -13.43
N TYR A 227 14.10 2.07 -13.78
CA TYR A 227 13.48 1.21 -12.77
C TYR A 227 14.50 0.27 -12.12
N ARG A 228 15.40 -0.34 -12.89
CA ARG A 228 16.50 -1.14 -12.33
C ARG A 228 17.39 -0.31 -11.42
N TYR A 229 17.68 0.94 -11.78
CA TYR A 229 18.42 1.86 -10.92
C TYR A 229 17.71 2.11 -9.58
N LEU A 230 16.40 2.33 -9.59
CA LEU A 230 15.61 2.50 -8.37
C LEU A 230 15.67 1.25 -7.48
N TYR A 231 15.40 0.06 -8.03
CA TYR A 231 15.48 -1.18 -7.26
C TYR A 231 16.86 -1.44 -6.68
N ARG A 232 17.94 -1.19 -7.45
CA ARG A 232 19.32 -1.29 -6.95
C ARG A 232 19.58 -0.32 -5.80
N SER A 233 19.14 0.94 -5.96
CA SER A 233 19.31 1.98 -4.94
C SER A 233 18.60 1.58 -3.65
N TYR A 234 17.32 1.22 -3.71
CA TYR A 234 16.55 0.81 -2.54
C TYR A 234 17.14 -0.43 -1.87
N ARG A 235 17.47 -1.48 -2.65
CA ARG A 235 18.11 -2.70 -2.12
C ARG A 235 19.56 -2.52 -1.68
N SER A 236 20.17 -1.36 -1.88
CA SER A 236 21.50 -1.06 -1.33
C SER A 236 21.47 -0.77 0.18
N ASP A 237 20.29 -0.46 0.75
CA ASP A 237 20.16 -0.25 2.18
C ASP A 237 20.34 -1.57 2.96
N ALA A 238 21.34 -1.59 3.84
CA ALA A 238 21.66 -2.75 4.66
C ALA A 238 20.51 -3.24 5.54
N ARG A 239 19.59 -2.36 5.96
CA ARG A 239 18.42 -2.73 6.79
C ARG A 239 17.39 -3.49 5.96
N LEU A 240 17.15 -3.05 4.72
CA LEU A 240 16.28 -3.76 3.79
C LEU A 240 16.89 -5.12 3.38
N GLN A 241 18.21 -5.17 3.17
CA GLN A 241 18.91 -6.44 2.93
C GLN A 241 18.79 -7.40 4.12
N ALA A 242 18.92 -6.90 5.36
CA ALA A 242 18.78 -7.72 6.56
C ALA A 242 17.35 -8.27 6.70
N LEU A 243 16.34 -7.45 6.42
CA LEU A 243 14.92 -7.88 6.43
C LEU A 243 14.67 -9.01 5.43
N HIS A 244 15.10 -8.83 4.17
CA HIS A 244 14.98 -9.85 3.11
C HIS A 244 15.78 -11.13 3.40
N ALA A 245 16.93 -11.02 4.05
CA ALA A 245 17.71 -12.18 4.46
C ALA A 245 17.07 -12.91 5.66
N ALA A 246 16.29 -12.23 6.48
CA ALA A 246 15.72 -12.79 7.71
C ALA A 246 14.41 -13.57 7.48
N PHE A 247 13.58 -13.15 6.53
CA PHE A 247 12.21 -13.67 6.34
C PHE A 247 11.84 -13.84 4.86
N PRO A 248 10.99 -14.82 4.51
CA PRO A 248 10.35 -14.82 3.20
C PRO A 248 9.36 -13.65 3.08
N MET A 249 9.34 -12.99 1.92
CA MET A 249 8.41 -11.89 1.64
C MET A 249 7.33 -12.31 0.63
N ILE A 250 6.09 -11.93 0.92
CA ILE A 250 4.94 -12.00 0.01
C ILE A 250 4.63 -10.57 -0.40
N ALA A 251 5.01 -10.19 -1.62
CA ALA A 251 4.89 -8.82 -2.10
C ALA A 251 3.85 -8.67 -3.22
N ILE A 252 3.17 -7.53 -3.24
CA ILE A 252 2.46 -7.00 -4.40
C ILE A 252 2.99 -5.58 -4.68
N TRP A 253 2.76 -5.05 -5.88
CA TRP A 253 3.02 -3.63 -6.16
C TRP A 253 1.82 -2.78 -5.78
N ASP A 254 2.02 -1.47 -5.80
CA ASP A 254 0.98 -0.48 -5.94
C ASP A 254 1.25 0.40 -7.18
N ASP A 255 0.97 1.69 -7.14
CA ASP A 255 1.10 2.61 -8.27
C ASP A 255 2.55 3.03 -8.47
N HIS A 256 3.29 3.35 -7.41
CA HIS A 256 4.66 3.89 -7.51
C HIS A 256 5.71 2.92 -8.07
N GLU A 257 5.40 1.62 -8.19
CA GLU A 257 6.19 0.71 -9.01
C GLU A 257 6.15 1.04 -10.51
N PHE A 258 5.21 1.88 -10.96
CA PHE A 258 5.07 2.35 -12.34
C PHE A 258 4.86 3.86 -12.45
N SER A 259 3.81 4.41 -11.85
CA SER A 259 3.49 5.83 -11.89
C SER A 259 2.42 6.14 -10.85
N ASP A 260 2.62 7.20 -10.07
CA ASP A 260 1.63 7.76 -9.13
C ASP A 260 0.22 7.78 -9.74
N ASN A 261 -0.76 7.31 -8.97
CA ASN A 261 -2.17 7.20 -9.28
C ASN A 261 -2.49 6.49 -10.62
N CYS A 262 -1.62 5.61 -11.13
CA CYS A 262 -1.81 4.97 -12.43
C CYS A 262 -3.00 4.02 -12.51
N TRP A 263 -3.62 3.91 -13.68
CA TRP A 263 -4.49 2.78 -14.00
C TRP A 263 -3.98 2.08 -15.25
N GLN A 264 -3.93 0.74 -15.22
CA GLN A 264 -3.41 -0.07 -16.33
C GLN A 264 -2.00 0.37 -16.76
N ASP A 265 -1.87 0.95 -17.96
CA ASP A 265 -0.63 1.51 -18.49
C ASP A 265 -0.69 3.03 -18.68
N ARG A 266 -1.59 3.72 -17.97
CA ARG A 266 -1.75 5.17 -17.98
C ARG A 266 -1.02 5.81 -16.80
N GLN A 267 -0.45 6.97 -17.03
CA GLN A 267 0.14 7.84 -16.00
C GLN A 267 -0.74 9.08 -15.84
N THR A 268 -0.66 9.78 -14.71
CA THR A 268 -1.59 10.88 -14.38
C THR A 268 -0.88 12.17 -13.90
N TYR A 269 0.41 12.37 -14.21
CA TYR A 269 1.15 13.57 -13.78
C TYR A 269 0.57 14.89 -14.30
N ASN A 270 -0.07 14.86 -15.48
CA ASN A 270 -0.81 16.01 -16.03
C ASN A 270 -2.22 15.59 -16.43
N ILE A 271 -3.10 16.59 -16.55
CA ILE A 271 -4.52 16.42 -16.83
C ILE A 271 -4.88 15.61 -18.09
N THR A 272 -4.00 15.54 -19.09
CA THR A 272 -4.24 14.77 -20.33
C THR A 272 -3.29 13.59 -20.51
N ASP A 273 -2.44 13.30 -19.51
CA ASP A 273 -1.42 12.25 -19.62
C ASP A 273 -2.04 10.86 -19.82
N ASP A 274 -3.16 10.64 -19.15
CA ASP A 274 -3.91 9.39 -19.14
C ASP A 274 -4.51 9.04 -20.51
N GLN A 275 -4.65 9.99 -21.43
CA GLN A 275 -5.17 9.78 -22.78
C GLN A 275 -4.23 8.97 -23.67
N THR A 276 -2.93 8.93 -23.35
CA THR A 276 -1.93 8.19 -24.12
C THR A 276 -1.37 7.00 -23.31
N PRO A 277 -1.55 5.75 -23.79
CA PRO A 277 -0.93 4.59 -23.16
C PRO A 277 0.59 4.71 -23.07
N ARG A 278 1.15 4.28 -21.95
CA ARG A 278 2.61 4.18 -21.71
C ARG A 278 3.03 2.71 -21.62
N THR A 279 2.47 1.87 -22.48
CA THR A 279 2.67 0.41 -22.49
C THR A 279 4.14 0.00 -22.38
N ALA A 280 5.04 0.67 -23.10
CA ALA A 280 6.48 0.38 -23.04
C ALA A 280 7.09 0.66 -21.65
N ARG A 281 6.72 1.78 -21.02
CA ARG A 281 7.14 2.15 -19.66
C ARG A 281 6.53 1.19 -18.63
N ARG A 282 5.23 0.85 -18.74
CA ARG A 282 4.57 -0.12 -17.85
C ARG A 282 5.23 -1.50 -17.92
N ARG A 283 5.61 -1.96 -19.13
CA ARG A 283 6.34 -3.23 -19.31
C ARG A 283 7.77 -3.16 -18.75
N ALA A 284 8.44 -2.02 -18.86
CA ALA A 284 9.75 -1.80 -18.25
C ALA A 284 9.69 -1.86 -16.70
N ALA A 285 8.70 -1.18 -16.11
CA ALA A 285 8.40 -1.26 -14.67
C ALA A 285 8.10 -2.71 -14.23
N SER A 286 7.21 -3.39 -14.95
CA SER A 286 6.82 -4.77 -14.66
C SER A 286 8.00 -5.74 -14.75
N GLN A 287 8.88 -5.55 -15.75
CA GLN A 287 10.10 -6.34 -15.88
C GLN A 287 11.07 -6.10 -14.71
N ALA A 288 11.29 -4.85 -14.31
CA ALA A 288 12.14 -4.54 -13.16
C ALA A 288 11.57 -5.12 -11.85
N TRP A 289 10.27 -5.01 -11.60
CA TRP A 289 9.63 -5.64 -10.45
C TRP A 289 9.85 -7.16 -10.46
N PHE A 290 9.62 -7.80 -11.62
CA PHE A 290 9.85 -9.23 -11.81
C PHE A 290 11.32 -9.64 -11.60
N GLU A 291 12.28 -8.79 -11.95
CA GLU A 291 13.70 -9.04 -11.73
C GLU A 291 14.10 -8.96 -10.25
N PHE A 292 13.52 -8.04 -9.50
CA PHE A 292 13.99 -7.67 -8.15
C PHE A 292 13.13 -8.18 -6.99
N MET A 293 11.92 -8.69 -7.25
CA MET A 293 11.03 -9.21 -6.22
C MET A 293 11.05 -10.74 -6.16
N PRO A 294 11.11 -11.36 -4.95
CA PRO A 294 11.17 -12.81 -4.80
C PRO A 294 9.77 -13.47 -4.90
N ALA A 295 8.98 -13.09 -5.91
CA ALA A 295 7.64 -13.63 -6.14
C ALA A 295 7.67 -14.86 -7.07
N ASP A 296 6.76 -15.81 -6.89
CA ASP A 296 6.56 -17.00 -7.75
C ASP A 296 5.52 -16.67 -8.82
N VAL A 297 5.96 -15.90 -9.82
CA VAL A 297 5.13 -15.41 -10.93
C VAL A 297 5.89 -15.59 -12.25
N THR A 298 5.16 -15.48 -13.37
CA THR A 298 5.71 -15.57 -14.73
C THR A 298 5.49 -14.26 -15.49
N LEU A 299 6.51 -13.82 -16.22
CA LEU A 299 6.46 -12.69 -17.15
C LEU A 299 6.56 -13.23 -18.58
N ASP A 300 5.55 -12.98 -19.40
CA ASP A 300 5.57 -13.33 -20.83
C ASP A 300 6.08 -12.15 -21.65
N GLN A 301 7.38 -12.09 -21.88
CA GLN A 301 7.97 -11.02 -22.69
C GLN A 301 7.53 -11.03 -24.16
N ASN A 302 6.98 -12.14 -24.67
CA ASN A 302 6.46 -12.22 -26.03
C ASN A 302 5.05 -11.62 -26.15
N ASN A 303 4.32 -11.51 -25.05
CA ASN A 303 3.06 -10.78 -25.01
C ASN A 303 3.34 -9.27 -25.08
N PRO A 304 2.92 -8.56 -26.15
CA PRO A 304 3.19 -7.13 -26.30
C PRO A 304 2.30 -6.25 -25.41
N SER A 305 1.24 -6.81 -24.81
CA SER A 305 0.33 -6.12 -23.89
C SER A 305 1.04 -5.67 -22.61
N PHE A 306 0.49 -4.66 -21.93
CA PHE A 306 0.90 -4.33 -20.56
C PHE A 306 0.48 -5.42 -19.55
N GLN A 307 -0.54 -6.23 -19.87
CA GLN A 307 -0.95 -7.40 -19.07
C GLN A 307 -0.08 -8.63 -19.42
N ASN A 308 1.23 -8.46 -19.48
CA ASN A 308 2.17 -9.53 -19.78
C ASN A 308 2.71 -10.25 -18.53
N ILE A 309 2.17 -9.91 -17.37
CA ILE A 309 2.45 -10.51 -16.06
C ILE A 309 1.15 -10.56 -15.26
N GLN A 310 1.04 -11.56 -14.38
CA GLN A 310 -0.01 -11.64 -13.38
C GLN A 310 0.64 -11.81 -12.02
N ILE A 311 0.36 -10.90 -11.07
CA ILE A 311 0.96 -10.98 -9.73
C ILE A 311 -0.04 -11.27 -8.61
N TYR A 312 -1.35 -11.22 -8.86
CA TYR A 312 -2.33 -11.67 -7.87
C TYR A 312 -2.28 -13.19 -7.69
N ARG A 313 -2.37 -13.62 -6.42
CA ARG A 313 -2.12 -15.02 -6.03
C ARG A 313 -2.61 -15.31 -4.61
N ALA A 314 -2.76 -16.58 -4.29
CA ALA A 314 -3.25 -17.06 -2.99
C ALA A 314 -2.19 -17.89 -2.26
N PHE A 315 -2.22 -17.88 -0.92
CA PHE A 315 -1.38 -18.68 -0.03
C PHE A 315 -2.24 -19.34 1.04
N THR A 316 -1.89 -20.53 1.47
CA THR A 316 -2.59 -21.27 2.53
C THR A 316 -1.58 -21.69 3.59
N PHE A 317 -1.89 -21.39 4.84
CA PHE A 317 -1.07 -21.71 6.01
C PHE A 317 -1.86 -22.65 6.92
N GLY A 318 -1.67 -23.96 6.71
CA GLY A 318 -2.36 -24.97 7.51
C GLY A 318 -3.88 -24.92 7.32
N ASN A 319 -4.62 -25.00 8.42
CA ASN A 319 -6.05 -24.71 8.50
C ASN A 319 -6.35 -23.31 9.05
N LEU A 320 -5.32 -22.53 9.38
CA LEU A 320 -5.47 -21.29 10.12
C LEU A 320 -5.80 -20.12 9.20
N ALA A 321 -5.06 -19.95 8.11
CA ALA A 321 -5.23 -18.78 7.25
C ALA A 321 -5.10 -19.10 5.75
N THR A 322 -5.96 -18.47 4.97
CA THR A 322 -5.69 -18.19 3.55
C THR A 322 -5.33 -16.71 3.42
N LEU A 323 -4.30 -16.37 2.65
CA LEU A 323 -3.98 -15.00 2.24
C LEU A 323 -4.19 -14.86 0.74
N LEU A 324 -5.11 -13.99 0.31
CA LEU A 324 -5.28 -13.59 -1.09
C LEU A 324 -4.61 -12.23 -1.31
N MET A 325 -3.68 -12.16 -2.24
CA MET A 325 -3.05 -10.92 -2.69
C MET A 325 -3.70 -10.47 -4.01
N THR A 326 -4.32 -9.29 -4.03
CA THR A 326 -4.93 -8.70 -5.25
C THR A 326 -4.04 -7.62 -5.87
N ASP A 327 -4.33 -7.26 -7.11
CA ASP A 327 -3.60 -6.30 -7.94
C ASP A 327 -4.58 -5.23 -8.38
N GLU A 328 -4.55 -4.11 -7.69
CA GLU A 328 -5.54 -3.03 -7.85
C GLU A 328 -5.08 -1.95 -8.84
N ARG A 329 -3.98 -2.18 -9.58
CA ARG A 329 -3.46 -1.19 -10.55
C ARG A 329 -3.48 -1.70 -11.98
N LEU A 330 -3.12 -2.96 -12.22
CA LEU A 330 -3.00 -3.48 -13.59
C LEU A 330 -4.36 -3.72 -14.25
N TYR A 331 -5.39 -4.00 -13.45
CA TYR A 331 -6.72 -4.40 -13.94
C TYR A 331 -7.81 -3.36 -13.67
N ARG A 332 -7.53 -2.34 -12.85
CA ARG A 332 -8.52 -1.31 -12.57
C ARG A 332 -8.92 -0.52 -13.80
N ALA A 333 -10.15 -0.06 -13.80
CA ALA A 333 -10.63 0.96 -14.70
C ALA A 333 -10.00 2.32 -14.33
N ASP A 334 -10.13 3.26 -15.25
CA ASP A 334 -9.91 4.68 -14.99
C ASP A 334 -10.75 5.16 -13.80
N HIS A 335 -10.28 6.21 -13.13
CA HIS A 335 -11.01 6.87 -12.05
C HIS A 335 -12.40 7.27 -12.51
N ILE A 336 -13.37 7.23 -11.60
CA ILE A 336 -14.78 7.45 -11.97
C ILE A 336 -14.99 8.82 -12.59
N ILE A 337 -14.35 9.85 -12.04
CA ILE A 337 -14.33 11.19 -12.59
C ILE A 337 -12.97 11.40 -13.26
N PRO A 338 -12.90 11.52 -14.59
CA PRO A 338 -11.63 11.80 -15.27
C PRO A 338 -11.08 13.15 -14.86
N GLU A 339 -9.78 13.25 -14.58
CA GLU A 339 -9.08 14.50 -14.22
C GLU A 339 -9.28 15.58 -15.28
N ALA A 340 -9.29 15.17 -16.56
CA ALA A 340 -9.57 16.01 -17.72
C ALA A 340 -10.90 16.78 -17.62
N SER A 341 -11.88 16.23 -16.90
CA SER A 341 -13.20 16.87 -16.75
C SER A 341 -13.21 18.01 -15.71
N VAL A 342 -12.26 18.01 -14.77
CA VAL A 342 -12.24 18.95 -13.62
C VAL A 342 -11.05 19.90 -13.60
N GLY A 343 -9.98 19.65 -14.37
CA GLY A 343 -8.85 20.58 -14.43
C GLY A 343 -7.65 20.20 -13.54
N ARG A 344 -7.79 19.23 -12.64
CA ARG A 344 -6.83 18.88 -11.57
C ARG A 344 -7.24 17.61 -10.83
N SER A 345 -6.37 17.05 -9.99
CA SER A 345 -6.68 15.90 -9.12
C SER A 345 -7.72 16.21 -8.02
N ILE A 346 -7.82 17.47 -7.56
CA ILE A 346 -8.86 17.89 -6.60
C ILE A 346 -10.21 18.02 -7.32
N GLY A 347 -11.17 17.19 -6.90
CA GLY A 347 -12.50 17.08 -7.49
C GLY A 347 -12.68 15.88 -8.43
N SER A 348 -11.59 15.20 -8.84
CA SER A 348 -11.62 13.91 -9.53
C SER A 348 -11.14 12.75 -8.67
N LEU A 349 -10.02 12.95 -7.97
CA LEU A 349 -9.36 11.98 -7.10
C LEU A 349 -9.52 12.35 -5.63
N TYR A 350 -9.15 13.58 -5.30
CA TYR A 350 -9.15 14.05 -3.92
C TYR A 350 -10.30 15.01 -3.67
N PHE A 351 -10.91 14.91 -2.49
CA PHE A 351 -11.98 15.81 -2.08
C PHE A 351 -13.10 15.89 -3.13
N VAL A 352 -13.67 14.72 -3.46
CA VAL A 352 -14.65 14.53 -4.53
C VAL A 352 -16.08 14.63 -3.98
N PRO A 353 -16.96 15.47 -4.53
CA PRO A 353 -18.36 15.55 -4.08
C PRO A 353 -19.07 14.19 -4.21
N THR A 354 -19.69 13.72 -3.13
CA THR A 354 -20.28 12.36 -3.12
C THR A 354 -21.40 12.20 -4.14
N ALA A 355 -22.21 13.23 -4.35
CA ALA A 355 -23.31 13.18 -5.31
C ALA A 355 -22.80 13.14 -6.76
N THR A 356 -21.75 13.91 -7.06
CA THR A 356 -21.10 13.89 -8.38
C THR A 356 -20.48 12.53 -8.67
N LEU A 357 -19.75 11.96 -7.72
CA LEU A 357 -19.13 10.64 -7.86
C LEU A 357 -20.17 9.55 -8.13
N ALA A 358 -21.23 9.50 -7.31
CA ALA A 358 -22.30 8.51 -7.47
C ALA A 358 -23.04 8.63 -8.80
N ALA A 359 -23.29 9.87 -9.26
CA ALA A 359 -23.92 10.11 -10.56
C ALA A 359 -23.03 9.66 -11.73
N ALA A 360 -21.74 9.97 -11.68
CA ALA A 360 -20.77 9.55 -12.70
C ALA A 360 -20.61 8.03 -12.75
N GLU A 361 -20.52 7.37 -11.59
CA GLU A 361 -20.46 5.91 -11.49
C GLU A 361 -21.71 5.25 -12.09
N ALA A 362 -22.90 5.72 -11.70
CA ALA A 362 -24.16 5.21 -12.24
C ALA A 362 -24.29 5.39 -13.75
N GLN A 363 -23.81 6.52 -14.29
CA GLN A 363 -23.77 6.76 -15.74
C GLN A 363 -22.82 5.80 -16.46
N LYS A 364 -21.61 5.59 -15.93
CA LYS A 364 -20.64 4.63 -16.49
C LYS A 364 -21.23 3.20 -16.51
N ILE A 365 -21.87 2.77 -15.42
CA ILE A 365 -22.52 1.45 -15.31
C ILE A 365 -23.68 1.32 -16.31
N ALA A 366 -24.56 2.31 -16.38
CA ALA A 366 -25.70 2.30 -17.30
C ALA A 366 -25.24 2.25 -18.76
N ALA A 367 -24.22 3.02 -19.11
CA ALA A 367 -23.62 3.02 -20.46
C ALA A 367 -23.00 1.67 -20.83
N ALA A 368 -22.52 0.91 -19.85
CA ALA A 368 -21.96 -0.43 -20.03
C ALA A 368 -22.99 -1.56 -19.86
N GLY A 369 -24.29 -1.27 -19.91
CA GLY A 369 -25.33 -2.31 -19.80
C GLY A 369 -25.38 -3.00 -18.44
N ASN A 370 -25.07 -2.25 -17.37
CA ASN A 370 -24.96 -2.72 -15.98
C ASN A 370 -23.73 -3.60 -15.68
N ALA A 371 -22.73 -3.64 -16.56
CA ALA A 371 -21.45 -4.25 -16.26
C ALA A 371 -20.64 -3.38 -15.27
N LEU A 372 -19.88 -4.02 -14.39
CA LEU A 372 -18.98 -3.35 -13.44
C LEU A 372 -17.60 -3.03 -14.03
N THR A 373 -17.23 -3.63 -15.17
CA THR A 373 -15.93 -3.45 -15.83
C THR A 373 -15.44 -1.99 -15.93
N PRO A 374 -16.25 -0.97 -16.29
CA PRO A 374 -15.78 0.42 -16.39
C PRO A 374 -15.62 1.15 -15.05
N VAL A 375 -15.96 0.49 -13.93
CA VAL A 375 -15.94 1.03 -12.55
C VAL A 375 -15.34 0.00 -11.59
N SER A 376 -14.40 -0.81 -12.10
CA SER A 376 -13.82 -1.94 -11.40
C SER A 376 -12.39 -1.63 -10.96
N MET A 377 -12.05 -1.95 -9.73
CA MET A 377 -10.69 -2.03 -9.18
C MET A 377 -9.98 -3.33 -9.60
N LEU A 378 -10.66 -4.48 -9.52
CA LEU A 378 -10.03 -5.79 -9.77
C LEU A 378 -10.09 -6.23 -11.23
N GLY A 379 -10.97 -5.63 -12.03
CA GLY A 379 -11.39 -6.21 -13.30
C GLY A 379 -12.18 -7.51 -13.14
N ASP A 380 -12.81 -7.96 -14.22
CA ASP A 380 -13.81 -9.05 -14.16
C ASP A 380 -13.21 -10.40 -13.74
N ASN A 381 -12.04 -10.76 -14.28
CA ASN A 381 -11.43 -12.06 -14.03
C ASN A 381 -10.90 -12.20 -12.60
N GLN A 382 -10.25 -11.16 -12.08
CA GLN A 382 -9.70 -11.19 -10.73
C GLN A 382 -10.81 -11.08 -9.68
N ARG A 383 -11.86 -10.29 -9.93
CA ARG A 383 -13.06 -10.25 -9.08
C ARG A 383 -13.69 -11.64 -8.94
N ALA A 384 -13.90 -12.33 -10.07
CA ALA A 384 -14.43 -13.70 -10.07
C ALA A 384 -13.49 -14.66 -9.32
N TRP A 385 -12.18 -14.60 -9.60
CA TRP A 385 -11.18 -15.39 -8.89
C TRP A 385 -11.20 -15.15 -7.37
N TRP A 386 -11.34 -13.90 -6.94
CA TRP A 386 -11.42 -13.55 -5.52
C TRP A 386 -12.67 -14.15 -4.88
N GLN A 387 -13.84 -14.00 -5.52
CA GLN A 387 -15.11 -14.55 -5.03
C GLN A 387 -15.04 -16.09 -4.91
N ASP A 388 -14.51 -16.75 -5.93
CA ASP A 388 -14.33 -18.20 -5.93
C ASP A 388 -13.42 -18.66 -4.79
N ARG A 389 -12.26 -18.01 -4.62
CA ARG A 389 -11.27 -18.39 -3.58
C ARG A 389 -11.79 -18.11 -2.18
N ILE A 390 -12.26 -16.89 -1.93
CA ILE A 390 -12.73 -16.50 -0.60
C ILE A 390 -13.98 -17.30 -0.19
N GLY A 391 -14.81 -17.70 -1.16
CA GLY A 391 -15.99 -18.53 -0.95
C GLY A 391 -15.68 -20.00 -0.70
N ALA A 392 -14.65 -20.56 -1.35
CA ALA A 392 -14.31 -21.97 -1.25
C ALA A 392 -13.43 -22.34 -0.04
N ASP A 393 -12.58 -21.42 0.42
CA ASP A 393 -11.62 -21.72 1.49
C ASP A 393 -12.29 -21.93 2.86
N ALA A 394 -11.89 -22.99 3.56
CA ALA A 394 -12.40 -23.37 4.88
C ALA A 394 -11.45 -23.03 6.04
N THR A 395 -10.45 -22.17 5.78
CA THR A 395 -9.50 -21.71 6.79
C THR A 395 -10.17 -20.84 7.85
N THR A 396 -9.61 -20.83 9.06
CA THR A 396 -10.17 -20.05 10.19
C THR A 396 -10.21 -18.56 9.86
N TRP A 397 -9.24 -18.07 9.11
CA TRP A 397 -9.11 -16.68 8.67
C TRP A 397 -8.89 -16.58 7.17
N LYS A 398 -9.51 -15.58 6.57
CA LYS A 398 -9.27 -15.18 5.18
C LYS A 398 -8.69 -13.78 5.18
N LEU A 399 -7.39 -13.69 4.94
CA LEU A 399 -6.68 -12.42 4.83
C LEU A 399 -6.74 -11.94 3.39
N TRP A 400 -6.96 -10.64 3.20
CA TRP A 400 -6.95 -10.00 1.89
C TRP A 400 -5.88 -8.91 1.86
N GLY A 401 -4.69 -9.26 1.39
CA GLY A 401 -3.62 -8.31 1.14
C GLY A 401 -3.88 -7.54 -0.15
N ASN A 402 -3.95 -6.23 -0.05
CA ASN A 402 -4.25 -5.35 -1.17
C ASN A 402 -3.64 -3.97 -0.92
N GLN A 403 -3.67 -3.11 -1.93
CA GLN A 403 -3.04 -1.81 -1.95
C GLN A 403 -3.88 -0.79 -1.16
N LEU A 404 -5.20 -0.78 -1.40
CA LEU A 404 -6.07 0.35 -1.07
C LEU A 404 -7.05 0.04 0.06
N SER A 405 -7.17 0.95 1.01
CA SER A 405 -8.18 0.91 2.08
C SER A 405 -9.62 0.77 1.53
N LEU A 406 -10.36 -0.18 2.11
CA LEU A 406 -11.80 -0.36 1.93
C LEU A 406 -12.64 0.49 2.88
N LEU A 407 -12.01 1.09 3.89
CA LEU A 407 -12.65 1.96 4.86
C LEU A 407 -13.06 3.27 4.21
N ARG A 408 -14.35 3.64 4.34
CA ARG A 408 -14.82 4.91 3.80
C ARG A 408 -14.25 6.10 4.57
N MET A 409 -13.81 7.11 3.84
CA MET A 409 -13.42 8.41 4.36
C MET A 409 -14.22 9.50 3.69
N GLN A 410 -15.25 9.96 4.41
CA GLN A 410 -16.09 11.07 3.99
C GLN A 410 -16.11 12.19 5.03
N ILE A 411 -16.50 13.37 4.57
CA ILE A 411 -16.78 14.52 5.43
C ILE A 411 -18.04 15.24 4.94
N ASP A 412 -18.93 15.64 5.86
CA ASP A 412 -20.03 16.56 5.59
C ASP A 412 -19.55 17.97 6.00
N VAL A 413 -19.07 18.74 5.02
CA VAL A 413 -18.44 20.06 5.28
C VAL A 413 -19.43 21.04 5.91
N PRO A 414 -20.70 21.17 5.46
CA PRO A 414 -21.69 21.99 6.16
C PRO A 414 -21.75 21.69 7.66
N LEU A 415 -21.85 20.41 8.03
CA LEU A 415 -21.91 20.02 9.44
C LEU A 415 -20.57 20.18 10.16
N ALA A 416 -19.44 19.92 9.49
CA ALA A 416 -18.10 20.06 10.06
C ALA A 416 -17.80 21.51 10.43
N VAL A 417 -18.03 22.43 9.50
CA VAL A 417 -17.85 23.88 9.70
C VAL A 417 -18.84 24.38 10.74
N ALA A 418 -20.10 23.95 10.70
CA ALA A 418 -21.08 24.36 11.69
C ALA A 418 -20.72 23.91 13.11
N ARG A 419 -20.12 22.72 13.29
CA ARG A 419 -19.58 22.24 14.58
C ARG A 419 -18.42 23.10 15.07
N LEU A 420 -17.48 23.50 14.20
CA LEU A 420 -16.40 24.41 14.56
C LEU A 420 -16.94 25.77 15.02
N ILE A 421 -17.88 26.33 14.25
CA ILE A 421 -18.48 27.62 14.57
C ILE A 421 -19.28 27.54 15.87
N ALA A 422 -20.07 26.48 16.09
CA ALA A 422 -20.81 26.28 17.33
C ALA A 422 -19.87 26.24 18.55
N ARG A 423 -18.75 25.50 18.47
CA ARG A 423 -17.73 25.49 19.53
C ARG A 423 -17.13 26.86 19.79
N ALA A 424 -16.84 27.62 18.73
CA ALA A 424 -16.33 28.99 18.87
C ALA A 424 -17.35 29.91 19.56
N LEU A 425 -18.65 29.76 19.25
CA LEU A 425 -19.72 30.50 19.91
C LEU A 425 -19.87 30.12 21.39
N VAL A 426 -19.79 28.84 21.73
CA VAL A 426 -19.80 28.37 23.13
C VAL A 426 -18.58 28.87 23.90
N ALA A 427 -17.40 28.86 23.28
CA ALA A 427 -16.19 29.39 23.90
C ALA A 427 -16.30 30.90 24.17
N ALA A 428 -16.98 31.66 23.30
CA ALA A 428 -17.24 33.07 23.49
C ALA A 428 -18.39 33.36 24.48
N ASN A 429 -19.37 32.45 24.57
CA ASN A 429 -20.51 32.55 25.46
C ASN A 429 -20.93 31.17 25.98
N ASN A 430 -20.45 30.83 27.18
CA ASN A 430 -20.70 29.53 27.80
C ASN A 430 -22.19 29.25 28.07
N ALA A 431 -23.08 30.26 28.06
CA ALA A 431 -24.52 30.04 28.17
C ALA A 431 -25.08 29.22 26.98
N LEU A 432 -24.36 29.15 25.86
CA LEU A 432 -24.74 28.38 24.68
C LEU A 432 -24.37 26.90 24.77
N ALA A 433 -23.62 26.46 25.79
CA ALA A 433 -23.08 25.11 25.87
C ALA A 433 -24.17 24.02 25.77
N ALA A 434 -25.32 24.22 26.41
CA ALA A 434 -26.44 23.28 26.35
C ALA A 434 -27.09 23.16 24.95
N LEU A 435 -26.87 24.16 24.09
CA LEU A 435 -27.42 24.21 22.73
C LEU A 435 -26.37 23.91 21.66
N GLU A 436 -25.12 23.60 21.99
CA GLU A 436 -24.02 23.47 21.02
C GLU A 436 -24.37 22.56 19.83
N THR A 437 -24.93 21.38 20.12
CA THR A 437 -25.32 20.41 19.07
C THR A 437 -26.51 20.92 18.24
N ALA A 438 -27.48 21.60 18.87
CA ALA A 438 -28.63 22.17 18.17
C ALA A 438 -28.21 23.34 17.26
N ILE A 439 -27.28 24.19 17.73
CA ILE A 439 -26.66 25.28 16.99
C ILE A 439 -25.93 24.71 15.77
N ALA A 440 -25.10 23.69 15.95
CA ALA A 440 -24.34 23.08 14.86
C ALA A 440 -25.28 22.48 13.79
N ASN A 441 -26.32 21.74 14.19
CA ASN A 441 -27.26 21.15 13.24
C ASN A 441 -28.06 22.22 12.48
N ALA A 442 -28.58 23.23 13.18
CA ALA A 442 -29.37 24.29 12.58
C ALA A 442 -28.53 25.17 11.64
N LEU A 443 -27.30 25.52 12.02
CA LEU A 443 -26.38 26.22 11.14
C LEU A 443 -26.03 25.36 9.91
N ALA A 444 -25.81 24.05 10.06
CA ALA A 444 -25.57 23.17 8.92
C ALA A 444 -26.73 23.20 7.91
N ASP A 445 -27.98 23.26 8.38
CA ASP A 445 -29.15 23.38 7.50
C ASP A 445 -29.19 24.72 6.76
N ASP A 446 -28.88 25.83 7.44
CA ASP A 446 -28.75 27.15 6.81
C ASP A 446 -27.61 27.17 5.77
N LEU A 447 -26.47 26.52 6.06
CA LEU A 447 -25.36 26.39 5.11
C LEU A 447 -25.74 25.54 3.89
N ARG A 448 -26.50 24.47 4.07
CA ARG A 448 -27.03 23.69 2.93
C ARG A 448 -27.99 24.54 2.07
N ALA A 449 -28.81 25.38 2.68
CA ALA A 449 -29.64 26.32 1.93
C ALA A 449 -28.78 27.32 1.12
N ALA A 450 -27.68 27.82 1.69
CA ALA A 450 -26.72 28.66 0.99
C ALA A 450 -26.06 27.94 -0.19
N ARG A 451 -25.69 26.66 -0.03
CA ARG A 451 -25.19 25.80 -1.12
C ARG A 451 -26.18 25.73 -2.28
N THR A 452 -27.46 25.49 -1.98
CA THR A 452 -28.52 25.44 -3.00
C THR A 452 -28.70 26.78 -3.70
N ALA A 453 -28.61 27.90 -2.97
CA ALA A 453 -28.68 29.24 -3.54
C ALA A 453 -27.40 29.63 -4.33
N GLY A 454 -26.29 28.90 -4.14
CA GLY A 454 -24.99 29.22 -4.72
C GLY A 454 -24.34 30.48 -4.16
N THR A 455 -24.83 30.99 -3.02
CA THR A 455 -24.34 32.23 -2.40
C THR A 455 -24.73 32.32 -0.92
N TYR A 456 -23.94 33.05 -0.14
CA TYR A 456 -24.29 33.47 1.23
C TYR A 456 -25.08 34.79 1.26
N VAL A 457 -25.17 35.49 0.13
CA VAL A 457 -25.85 36.79 0.05
C VAL A 457 -27.30 36.62 0.47
N ASN A 458 -27.73 37.44 1.45
CA ASN A 458 -29.06 37.40 2.04
C ASN A 458 -29.45 36.06 2.70
N LEU A 459 -28.47 35.26 3.15
CA LEU A 459 -28.76 34.08 3.97
C LEU A 459 -29.46 34.51 5.27
N ALA A 460 -30.68 34.00 5.47
CA ALA A 460 -31.55 34.41 6.57
C ALA A 460 -31.14 33.83 7.94
N TYR A 461 -30.39 32.72 7.93
CA TYR A 461 -30.07 31.93 9.12
C TYR A 461 -31.32 31.50 9.92
N THR A 462 -32.39 31.12 9.21
CA THR A 462 -33.71 30.87 9.81
C THR A 462 -33.64 29.74 10.83
N ALA A 463 -32.97 28.64 10.49
CA ALA A 463 -32.89 27.49 11.39
C ALA A 463 -32.10 27.87 12.65
N LEU A 464 -30.94 28.51 12.47
CA LEU A 464 -30.07 28.88 13.58
C LEU A 464 -30.72 29.91 14.53
N ARG A 465 -31.39 30.94 13.98
CA ARG A 465 -32.11 31.93 14.80
C ARG A 465 -33.17 31.27 15.68
N ASN A 466 -33.90 30.29 15.16
CA ASN A 466 -34.91 29.56 15.94
C ASN A 466 -34.32 28.80 17.14
N VAL A 467 -33.10 28.30 17.02
CA VAL A 467 -32.39 27.67 18.15
C VAL A 467 -31.91 28.72 19.15
N LEU A 468 -31.30 29.81 18.67
CA LEU A 468 -30.68 30.82 19.53
C LEU A 468 -31.67 31.64 20.36
N VAL A 469 -32.93 31.76 19.93
CA VAL A 469 -34.00 32.36 20.75
C VAL A 469 -34.20 31.62 22.08
N GLN A 470 -33.91 30.31 22.13
CA GLN A 470 -33.98 29.52 23.37
C GLN A 470 -32.92 29.96 24.41
N ALA A 471 -31.85 30.60 23.95
CA ALA A 471 -30.82 31.22 24.80
C ALA A 471 -31.03 32.73 25.01
N GLY A 472 -32.20 33.27 24.63
CA GLY A 472 -32.52 34.69 24.77
C GLY A 472 -31.80 35.60 23.76
N ILE A 473 -31.27 35.05 22.67
CA ILE A 473 -30.65 35.83 21.59
C ILE A 473 -31.74 36.16 20.56
N ASP A 474 -32.15 37.43 20.53
CA ASP A 474 -33.09 37.93 19.53
C ASP A 474 -32.41 38.23 18.18
N SER A 475 -33.21 38.65 17.19
CA SER A 475 -32.71 38.94 15.84
C SER A 475 -31.64 40.04 15.83
N THR A 476 -31.80 41.09 16.64
CA THR A 476 -30.85 42.20 16.70
C THR A 476 -29.52 41.74 17.29
N ALA A 477 -29.57 41.03 18.42
CA ALA A 477 -28.37 40.46 19.06
C ALA A 477 -27.66 39.45 18.15
N PHE A 478 -28.42 38.65 17.40
CA PHE A 478 -27.84 37.76 16.39
C PHE A 478 -27.06 38.54 15.33
N ASP A 479 -27.70 39.55 14.72
CA ASP A 479 -27.10 40.31 13.61
C ASP A 479 -25.87 41.11 14.06
N THR A 480 -25.85 41.62 15.29
CA THR A 480 -24.72 42.40 15.80
C THR A 480 -23.56 41.55 16.31
N SER A 481 -23.83 40.38 16.89
CA SER A 481 -22.83 39.68 17.73
C SER A 481 -22.54 38.24 17.30
N ILE A 482 -23.46 37.58 16.61
CA ILE A 482 -23.31 36.16 16.21
C ILE A 482 -22.99 36.06 14.72
N LYS A 483 -23.76 36.74 13.86
CA LYS A 483 -23.60 36.70 12.42
C LYS A 483 -22.17 37.05 11.94
N PRO A 484 -21.50 38.12 12.44
CA PRO A 484 -20.14 38.43 12.01
C PRO A 484 -19.12 37.32 12.36
N VAL A 485 -19.33 36.64 13.50
CA VAL A 485 -18.47 35.53 13.96
C VAL A 485 -18.62 34.32 13.04
N ILE A 486 -19.84 34.04 12.58
CA ILE A 486 -20.13 32.98 11.60
C ILE A 486 -19.49 33.33 10.26
N GLU A 487 -19.80 34.51 9.71
CA GLU A 487 -19.39 34.92 8.35
C GLU A 487 -17.88 35.00 8.18
N ALA A 488 -17.14 35.33 9.25
CA ALA A 488 -15.67 35.33 9.25
C ALA A 488 -15.03 33.93 9.11
N ARG A 489 -15.81 32.85 9.22
CA ARG A 489 -15.33 31.45 9.22
C ARG A 489 -15.90 30.61 8.08
N LEU A 490 -16.70 31.19 7.20
CA LEU A 490 -17.34 30.44 6.13
C LEU A 490 -16.34 30.09 5.01
N PRO A 491 -16.32 28.82 4.54
CA PRO A 491 -15.57 28.45 3.35
C PRO A 491 -16.25 28.99 2.09
N ALA A 492 -15.64 28.79 0.93
CA ALA A 492 -16.34 28.97 -0.34
C ALA A 492 -17.65 28.15 -0.38
N VAL A 493 -18.75 28.73 -0.86
CA VAL A 493 -20.07 28.09 -0.90
C VAL A 493 -20.08 26.78 -1.71
N THR A 494 -19.15 26.63 -2.65
CA THR A 494 -18.93 25.40 -3.43
C THR A 494 -18.41 24.23 -2.60
N LEU A 495 -17.80 24.50 -1.44
CA LEU A 495 -17.32 23.49 -0.50
C LEU A 495 -18.40 23.03 0.49
N LEU A 496 -19.61 23.59 0.44
CA LEU A 496 -20.72 23.20 1.33
C LEU A 496 -21.46 21.95 0.84
N GLU A 497 -20.73 20.84 0.75
CA GLU A 497 -21.26 19.54 0.34
C GLU A 497 -20.63 18.40 1.17
N ARG A 498 -21.07 17.17 0.94
CA ARG A 498 -20.38 15.98 1.42
C ARG A 498 -19.33 15.54 0.40
N PHE A 499 -18.15 15.17 0.88
CA PHE A 499 -17.02 14.77 0.05
C PHE A 499 -16.48 13.42 0.46
N ILE A 500 -16.06 12.63 -0.54
CA ILE A 500 -15.07 11.56 -0.39
C ILE A 500 -13.68 12.22 -0.37
N LEU A 501 -12.82 11.83 0.57
CA LEU A 501 -11.51 12.45 0.71
C LEU A 501 -10.49 11.93 -0.31
N ASN A 502 -10.52 10.63 -0.61
CA ASN A 502 -9.68 10.00 -1.61
C ASN A 502 -10.50 8.95 -2.40
N ALA A 503 -10.72 9.22 -3.68
CA ALA A 503 -11.44 8.39 -4.65
C ALA A 503 -10.49 7.59 -5.55
N ASP A 504 -9.17 7.67 -5.36
CA ASP A 504 -8.24 6.67 -5.91
C ASP A 504 -8.39 5.32 -5.18
N GLN A 505 -8.76 5.38 -3.90
CA GLN A 505 -9.09 4.26 -3.01
C GLN A 505 -10.42 3.58 -3.37
N TRP A 506 -10.81 2.52 -2.64
CA TRP A 506 -12.10 1.83 -2.85
C TRP A 506 -13.35 2.71 -2.65
N ASP A 507 -13.21 3.92 -2.10
CA ASP A 507 -14.30 4.89 -2.09
C ASP A 507 -14.65 5.44 -3.48
N GLY A 508 -13.71 5.43 -4.43
CA GLY A 508 -13.98 5.72 -5.83
C GLY A 508 -14.75 4.62 -6.54
N PHE A 509 -14.55 3.35 -6.15
CA PHE A 509 -15.05 2.17 -6.86
C PHE A 509 -16.17 1.49 -6.07
N ASN A 510 -17.17 2.29 -5.68
CA ASN A 510 -18.18 1.93 -4.71
C ASN A 510 -19.08 0.76 -5.17
N ALA A 511 -19.46 0.72 -6.44
CA ALA A 511 -20.30 -0.34 -6.99
C ALA A 511 -19.62 -1.71 -6.91
N GLU A 512 -18.32 -1.80 -7.22
CA GLU A 512 -17.60 -3.06 -7.07
C GLU A 512 -17.38 -3.42 -5.60
N ARG A 513 -17.06 -2.45 -4.73
CA ARG A 513 -16.98 -2.70 -3.28
C ARG A 513 -18.28 -3.32 -2.75
N LYS A 514 -19.43 -2.74 -3.09
CA LYS A 514 -20.75 -3.28 -2.72
C LYS A 514 -20.98 -4.68 -3.26
N ASN A 515 -20.53 -4.97 -4.49
CA ASN A 515 -20.62 -6.31 -5.07
C ASN A 515 -19.85 -7.35 -4.25
N LEU A 516 -18.60 -7.04 -3.87
CA LEU A 516 -17.77 -7.93 -3.05
C LEU A 516 -18.34 -8.10 -1.64
N MET A 517 -18.78 -7.02 -1.00
CA MET A 517 -19.35 -7.10 0.36
C MET A 517 -20.69 -7.82 0.38
N ALA A 518 -21.53 -7.62 -0.65
CA ALA A 518 -22.77 -8.37 -0.83
C ALA A 518 -22.50 -9.87 -1.02
N PHE A 519 -21.43 -10.25 -1.74
CA PHE A 519 -21.01 -11.64 -1.88
C PHE A 519 -20.66 -12.25 -0.51
N LEU A 520 -19.83 -11.58 0.29
CA LEU A 520 -19.49 -12.06 1.64
C LEU A 520 -20.73 -12.21 2.53
N LYS A 521 -21.57 -11.17 2.57
CA LYS A 521 -22.80 -11.14 3.38
C LYS A 521 -23.78 -12.24 2.99
N THR A 522 -24.03 -12.42 1.69
CA THR A 522 -24.98 -13.42 1.16
C THR A 522 -24.52 -14.85 1.43
N ASN A 523 -23.20 -15.09 1.38
CA ASN A 523 -22.61 -16.41 1.63
C ASN A 523 -22.26 -16.65 3.11
N GLY A 524 -22.59 -15.72 4.01
CA GLY A 524 -22.32 -15.86 5.45
C GLY A 524 -20.83 -15.89 5.81
N ILE A 525 -19.97 -15.32 4.97
CA ILE A 525 -18.52 -15.27 5.18
C ILE A 525 -18.21 -14.09 6.09
N ARG A 526 -17.68 -14.37 7.30
CA ARG A 526 -17.46 -13.35 8.36
C ARG A 526 -16.03 -13.28 8.89
N ASN A 527 -15.13 -14.11 8.36
CA ASN A 527 -13.76 -14.26 8.85
C ASN A 527 -12.74 -13.59 7.93
N VAL A 528 -13.11 -12.47 7.32
CA VAL A 528 -12.27 -11.73 6.37
C VAL A 528 -11.63 -10.54 7.05
N VAL A 529 -10.32 -10.38 6.87
CA VAL A 529 -9.57 -9.19 7.32
C VAL A 529 -8.68 -8.71 6.17
N ALA A 530 -8.90 -7.48 5.71
CA ALA A 530 -8.02 -6.82 4.76
C ALA A 530 -6.76 -6.29 5.44
N LEU A 531 -5.66 -6.30 4.68
CA LEU A 531 -4.36 -5.73 5.02
C LEU A 531 -4.02 -4.75 3.89
N SER A 532 -4.17 -3.45 4.14
CA SER A 532 -4.04 -2.39 3.13
C SER A 532 -2.95 -1.37 3.46
N GLY A 533 -2.55 -0.56 2.47
CA GLY A 533 -1.49 0.46 2.54
C GLY A 533 -1.89 1.76 1.86
N ASP A 534 -1.02 2.29 0.99
CA ASP A 534 -1.14 3.53 0.17
C ASP A 534 -1.28 4.84 0.97
N ILE A 535 -2.24 4.92 1.89
CA ILE A 535 -2.73 6.21 2.41
C ILE A 535 -1.81 6.91 3.41
N HIS A 536 -0.66 6.31 3.75
CA HIS A 536 0.30 6.84 4.71
C HIS A 536 -0.30 7.22 6.08
N ALA A 537 -1.19 6.37 6.60
CA ALA A 537 -1.80 6.51 7.92
C ALA A 537 -2.15 5.14 8.51
N PHE A 538 -2.19 5.04 9.84
CA PHE A 538 -2.74 3.85 10.49
C PHE A 538 -4.25 3.97 10.66
N PHE A 539 -4.99 3.12 9.97
CA PHE A 539 -6.44 2.96 10.16
C PHE A 539 -6.80 1.54 10.57
N GLY A 540 -7.90 1.42 11.30
CA GLY A 540 -8.52 0.14 11.57
C GLY A 540 -10.00 0.31 11.82
N GLY A 541 -10.80 -0.53 11.18
CA GLY A 541 -12.24 -0.35 11.23
C GLY A 541 -13.04 -1.45 10.59
N GLN A 542 -14.34 -1.22 10.55
CA GLN A 542 -15.31 -2.16 9.99
C GLN A 542 -15.63 -1.75 8.55
N VAL A 543 -15.52 -2.69 7.61
CA VAL A 543 -16.01 -2.49 6.25
C VAL A 543 -17.49 -2.81 6.21
N MET A 544 -18.29 -1.86 5.76
CA MET A 544 -19.73 -1.99 5.68
C MET A 544 -20.18 -2.65 4.38
N ASP A 545 -21.32 -3.33 4.40
CA ASP A 545 -21.98 -3.88 3.21
C ASP A 545 -22.32 -2.80 2.19
N ASP A 546 -22.92 -1.72 2.67
CA ASP A 546 -23.22 -0.51 1.94
C ASP A 546 -23.15 0.67 2.92
N TYR A 547 -22.08 1.45 2.83
CA TYR A 547 -21.90 2.68 3.61
C TYR A 547 -22.95 3.77 3.33
N ASP A 548 -23.63 3.72 2.18
CA ASP A 548 -24.70 4.66 1.81
C ASP A 548 -26.08 4.23 2.34
N ALA A 549 -26.19 3.02 2.89
CA ALA A 549 -27.44 2.54 3.47
C ALA A 549 -27.82 3.35 4.72
N ALA A 550 -29.13 3.41 5.02
CA ALA A 550 -29.62 4.07 6.23
C ALA A 550 -29.11 3.39 7.52
N ALA A 551 -28.82 2.09 7.46
CA ALA A 551 -28.23 1.30 8.54
C ALA A 551 -27.15 0.36 7.95
N PRO A 552 -25.93 0.87 7.71
CA PRO A 552 -24.82 0.06 7.21
C PRO A 552 -24.49 -1.07 8.20
N ALA A 553 -24.24 -2.27 7.68
CA ALA A 553 -23.90 -3.44 8.48
C ALA A 553 -22.45 -3.87 8.24
N PRO A 554 -21.66 -4.15 9.29
CA PRO A 554 -20.27 -4.57 9.13
C PRO A 554 -20.19 -6.00 8.54
N VAL A 555 -19.29 -6.19 7.57
CA VAL A 555 -19.11 -7.46 6.84
C VAL A 555 -17.71 -8.05 7.02
N MET A 556 -16.70 -7.19 7.09
CA MET A 556 -15.31 -7.59 7.33
C MET A 556 -14.55 -6.47 8.06
N VAL A 557 -13.29 -6.73 8.42
CA VAL A 557 -12.39 -5.73 9.00
C VAL A 557 -11.35 -5.33 7.97
N ASP A 558 -10.92 -4.08 8.03
CA ASP A 558 -9.75 -3.60 7.28
C ASP A 558 -8.75 -2.96 8.25
N LEU A 559 -7.48 -3.35 8.09
CA LEU A 559 -6.33 -2.89 8.86
C LEU A 559 -5.34 -2.26 7.89
N VAL A 560 -5.13 -0.97 8.03
CA VAL A 560 -4.32 -0.16 7.12
C VAL A 560 -3.02 0.21 7.81
N THR A 561 -1.88 -0.20 7.23
CA THR A 561 -0.56 0.21 7.74
C THR A 561 -0.23 1.61 7.25
N ALA A 562 0.42 2.40 8.11
CA ALA A 562 1.09 3.60 7.68
C ALA A 562 2.24 3.28 6.69
N GLY A 563 2.72 4.31 6.00
CA GLY A 563 3.95 4.19 5.25
C GLY A 563 5.12 3.98 6.20
N LEU A 564 6.04 3.08 5.82
CA LEU A 564 7.23 2.81 6.61
C LEU A 564 8.09 4.07 6.80
N SER A 565 8.14 4.90 5.75
CA SER A 565 8.86 6.17 5.77
C SER A 565 8.22 7.30 4.97
N SER A 566 7.29 6.99 4.05
CA SER A 566 6.62 8.00 3.24
C SER A 566 5.84 9.01 4.08
N ASN A 567 5.78 10.26 3.61
CA ASN A 567 5.19 11.38 4.33
C ASN A 567 3.73 11.11 4.74
N THR A 568 3.37 11.52 5.95
CA THR A 568 2.06 11.20 6.56
C THR A 568 0.88 11.85 5.83
N LEU A 569 -0.30 11.22 5.91
CA LEU A 569 -1.55 11.79 5.38
C LEU A 569 -1.82 13.21 5.92
N LEU A 570 -1.54 13.45 7.20
CA LEU A 570 -1.69 14.77 7.81
C LEU A 570 -0.83 15.82 7.10
N SER A 571 0.41 15.48 6.74
CA SER A 571 1.32 16.42 6.06
C SER A 571 0.77 16.86 4.70
N SER A 572 0.17 15.94 3.94
CA SER A 572 -0.46 16.21 2.65
C SER A 572 -1.65 17.15 2.80
N PHE A 573 -2.59 16.85 3.71
CA PHE A 573 -3.77 17.70 3.94
C PHE A 573 -3.41 19.07 4.51
N ARG A 574 -2.40 19.11 5.39
CA ARG A 574 -1.89 20.37 5.93
C ARG A 574 -1.33 21.28 4.84
N THR A 575 -0.53 20.71 3.93
CA THR A 575 0.02 21.45 2.80
C THR A 575 -1.09 22.12 2.00
N VAL A 576 -2.18 21.40 1.72
CA VAL A 576 -3.34 21.94 0.99
C VAL A 576 -3.99 23.11 1.73
N VAL A 577 -4.37 22.96 3.01
CA VAL A 577 -5.04 24.05 3.76
C VAL A 577 -4.15 25.25 4.07
N ASP A 578 -2.82 25.09 3.98
CA ASP A 578 -1.85 26.16 4.19
C ASP A 578 -1.49 26.91 2.91
N THR A 579 -1.61 26.27 1.74
CA THR A 579 -1.17 26.83 0.45
C THR A 579 -2.31 27.17 -0.50
N ASP A 580 -3.46 26.50 -0.43
CA ASP A 580 -4.63 26.79 -1.25
C ASP A 580 -5.66 27.61 -0.46
N ALA A 581 -5.84 28.87 -0.89
CA ALA A 581 -6.78 29.81 -0.28
C ALA A 581 -8.24 29.30 -0.27
N ALA A 582 -8.62 28.43 -1.22
CA ALA A 582 -9.95 27.84 -1.25
C ALA A 582 -10.23 26.97 -0.01
N PHE A 583 -9.20 26.32 0.54
CA PHE A 583 -9.31 25.38 1.66
C PHE A 583 -8.90 25.97 3.00
N ALA A 584 -8.39 27.22 3.04
CA ALA A 584 -7.88 27.84 4.26
C ALA A 584 -8.90 27.87 5.42
N ALA A 585 -10.19 28.06 5.12
CA ALA A 585 -11.25 28.06 6.13
C ALA A 585 -11.49 26.68 6.78
N LEU A 586 -10.97 25.60 6.18
CA LEU A 586 -11.09 24.24 6.69
C LEU A 586 -9.89 23.82 7.56
N ARG A 587 -8.92 24.70 7.78
CA ARG A 587 -7.67 24.40 8.51
C ARG A 587 -7.92 23.72 9.85
N GLU A 588 -8.85 24.23 10.66
CA GLU A 588 -9.16 23.69 12.00
C GLU A 588 -9.74 22.27 11.98
N LEU A 589 -10.22 21.79 10.83
CA LEU A 589 -10.63 20.39 10.64
C LEU A 589 -9.44 19.44 10.49
N ILE A 590 -8.27 19.97 10.12
CA ILE A 590 -7.03 19.21 9.86
C ILE A 590 -6.05 19.38 11.03
N TYR A 591 -5.77 20.62 11.42
CA TYR A 591 -4.92 20.90 12.57
C TYR A 591 -5.25 22.23 13.25
N SER A 592 -4.79 22.39 14.49
CA SER A 592 -4.81 23.67 15.20
C SER A 592 -3.41 24.04 15.71
N ASN A 593 -3.19 25.32 15.98
CA ASN A 593 -1.95 25.82 16.57
C ASN A 593 -2.23 26.36 17.97
N VAL A 594 -1.71 25.68 18.99
CA VAL A 594 -1.87 26.05 20.40
C VAL A 594 -0.50 26.40 20.95
N GLY A 595 -0.23 27.70 21.13
CA GLY A 595 1.03 28.18 21.71
C GLY A 595 2.28 27.88 20.87
N GLY A 596 2.15 27.74 19.55
CA GLY A 596 3.23 27.34 18.63
C GLY A 596 3.31 25.84 18.39
N THR A 597 2.53 25.02 19.12
CA THR A 597 2.45 23.57 18.93
C THR A 597 1.31 23.21 18.01
N ILE A 598 1.62 22.40 17.00
CA ILE A 598 0.63 21.86 16.08
C ILE A 598 -0.06 20.67 16.72
N VAL A 599 -1.38 20.74 16.79
CA VAL A 599 -2.24 19.66 17.29
C VAL A 599 -3.03 19.09 16.11
N ASN A 600 -2.88 17.79 15.86
CA ASN A 600 -3.64 17.06 14.86
C ASN A 600 -5.12 17.00 15.27
N THR A 601 -6.00 17.68 14.51
CA THR A 601 -7.45 17.60 14.70
C THR A 601 -8.11 16.65 13.68
N PHE A 602 -7.35 16.23 12.66
CA PHE A 602 -7.86 15.46 11.54
C PHE A 602 -8.40 14.09 11.95
N ASP A 603 -7.70 13.38 12.85
CA ASP A 603 -8.13 12.08 13.35
C ASP A 603 -9.53 12.13 13.98
N ALA A 604 -9.79 13.18 14.77
CA ALA A 604 -11.08 13.39 15.42
C ALA A 604 -12.14 13.80 14.40
N THR A 605 -11.80 14.63 13.43
CA THR A 605 -12.67 14.99 12.31
C THR A 605 -13.08 13.74 11.53
N LEU A 606 -12.13 12.90 11.12
CA LEU A 606 -12.41 11.66 10.38
C LEU A 606 -13.38 10.76 11.14
N ARG A 607 -13.08 10.43 12.41
CA ARG A 607 -13.95 9.56 13.21
C ARG A 607 -15.35 10.14 13.46
N ALA A 608 -15.49 11.47 13.49
CA ALA A 608 -16.78 12.12 13.68
C ALA A 608 -17.74 11.98 12.48
N PHE A 609 -17.22 11.67 11.29
CA PHE A 609 -18.01 11.47 10.06
C PHE A 609 -17.95 10.03 9.52
N ASN A 610 -17.07 9.20 10.09
CA ASN A 610 -16.81 7.83 9.68
C ASN A 610 -16.84 6.93 10.92
N PRO A 611 -18.03 6.65 11.50
CA PRO A 611 -18.14 5.92 12.78
C PRO A 611 -17.63 4.47 12.72
N TRP A 612 -17.40 3.95 11.52
CA TRP A 612 -16.77 2.65 11.25
C TRP A 612 -15.24 2.64 11.41
N LEU A 613 -14.59 3.81 11.38
CA LEU A 613 -13.18 3.95 11.73
C LEU A 613 -13.02 3.86 13.25
N ARG A 614 -12.61 2.69 13.74
CA ARG A 614 -12.36 2.46 15.18
C ARG A 614 -11.03 3.05 15.64
N HIS A 615 -10.05 3.08 14.75
CA HIS A 615 -8.77 3.74 14.94
C HIS A 615 -8.45 4.63 13.74
N ALA A 616 -7.89 5.81 14.04
CA ALA A 616 -7.24 6.64 13.05
C ALA A 616 -6.06 7.39 13.65
N ASP A 617 -4.90 7.27 13.00
CA ASP A 617 -3.69 8.05 13.24
C ASP A 617 -3.11 8.48 11.89
N THR A 618 -3.47 9.71 11.49
CA THR A 618 -3.09 10.32 10.22
C THR A 618 -1.67 10.91 10.20
N ASN A 619 -0.98 10.89 11.35
CA ASN A 619 0.33 11.51 11.51
C ASN A 619 1.41 10.51 11.95
N ALA A 620 1.31 9.29 11.46
CA ALA A 620 2.23 8.22 11.78
C ALA A 620 2.96 7.73 10.52
N GLU A 621 4.25 7.47 10.67
CA GLU A 621 4.99 6.51 9.86
C GLU A 621 5.28 5.25 10.70
N GLY A 622 5.38 4.09 10.05
CA GLY A 622 5.75 2.86 10.73
C GLY A 622 5.28 1.57 10.07
N TYR A 623 5.05 0.53 10.88
CA TYR A 623 4.68 -0.81 10.40
C TYR A 623 3.65 -1.48 11.32
N ALA A 624 3.06 -2.58 10.83
CA ALA A 624 2.12 -3.40 11.58
C ALA A 624 2.67 -4.81 11.85
N LEU A 625 2.51 -5.30 13.08
CA LEU A 625 2.80 -6.68 13.47
C LEU A 625 1.51 -7.44 13.73
N VAL A 626 1.33 -8.59 13.10
CA VAL A 626 0.14 -9.42 13.23
C VAL A 626 0.50 -10.76 13.86
N THR A 627 -0.25 -11.14 14.89
CA THR A 627 -0.30 -12.50 15.42
C THR A 627 -1.70 -13.05 15.25
N LEU A 628 -1.82 -14.14 14.51
CA LEU A 628 -3.07 -14.83 14.22
C LEU A 628 -3.13 -16.13 15.01
N THR A 629 -4.26 -16.40 15.62
CA THR A 629 -4.56 -17.65 16.34
C THR A 629 -5.95 -18.15 15.90
N PRO A 630 -6.36 -19.39 16.21
CA PRO A 630 -7.71 -19.83 15.88
C PRO A 630 -8.84 -18.97 16.49
N GLN A 631 -8.56 -18.24 17.57
CA GLN A 631 -9.56 -17.45 18.31
C GLN A 631 -9.55 -15.96 17.96
N LYS A 632 -8.40 -15.40 17.62
CA LYS A 632 -8.26 -13.96 17.35
C LYS A 632 -7.11 -13.61 16.41
N LEU A 633 -7.25 -12.46 15.76
CA LEU A 633 -6.17 -11.71 15.11
C LEU A 633 -5.81 -10.52 16.01
N SER A 634 -4.54 -10.40 16.37
CA SER A 634 -3.99 -9.25 17.10
C SER A 634 -3.02 -8.51 16.17
N CYS A 635 -3.33 -7.26 15.83
CA CYS A 635 -2.50 -6.38 15.00
C CYS A 635 -1.99 -5.21 15.85
N THR A 636 -0.68 -5.07 15.98
CA THR A 636 -0.04 -3.95 16.68
C THR A 636 0.55 -3.00 15.65
N PHE A 637 0.05 -1.76 15.62
CA PHE A 637 0.67 -0.67 14.89
C PHE A 637 1.84 -0.11 15.70
N HIS A 638 2.99 0.07 15.05
CA HIS A 638 4.20 0.64 15.63
C HIS A 638 4.46 1.99 14.97
N THR A 639 4.21 3.08 15.69
CA THR A 639 4.49 4.44 15.22
C THR A 639 5.96 4.78 15.48
N MET A 640 6.66 5.27 14.47
CA MET A 640 8.08 5.61 14.56
C MET A 640 8.30 6.97 15.25
N LYS A 641 9.44 7.11 15.93
CA LYS A 641 9.97 8.41 16.35
C LYS A 641 10.35 9.21 15.11
N PRO A 642 10.33 10.55 15.17
CA PRO A 642 10.81 11.36 14.05
C PRO A 642 12.34 11.22 13.91
N LEU A 643 12.82 11.55 12.70
CA LEU A 643 14.23 11.74 12.39
C LEU A 643 14.91 12.69 13.41
N ALA A 644 16.12 12.33 13.84
CA ALA A 644 16.90 13.07 14.82
C ALA A 644 18.16 13.67 14.16
N GLY A 645 18.09 14.96 13.79
CA GLY A 645 19.25 15.69 13.26
C GLY A 645 19.84 15.09 11.97
N GLY A 646 18.99 14.67 11.03
CA GLY A 646 19.41 14.04 9.77
C GLY A 646 19.70 12.54 9.89
N SER A 647 19.62 11.96 11.08
CA SER A 647 19.85 10.52 11.31
C SER A 647 18.60 9.82 11.82
N ALA A 648 18.49 8.52 11.54
CA ALA A 648 17.46 7.70 12.14
C ALA A 648 17.55 7.74 13.69
N PRO A 649 16.42 7.67 14.41
CA PRO A 649 16.39 7.73 15.86
C PRO A 649 17.11 6.51 16.48
N ALA A 650 17.61 6.69 17.70
CA ALA A 650 18.21 5.58 18.45
C ALA A 650 17.16 4.50 18.77
N GLN A 651 17.59 3.24 18.71
CA GLN A 651 16.74 2.10 19.04
C GLN A 651 16.29 2.11 20.51
N PRO A 652 15.03 1.73 20.83
CA PRO A 652 13.96 1.42 19.88
C PRO A 652 13.52 2.70 19.13
N ALA A 653 13.44 2.61 17.81
CA ALA A 653 12.89 3.62 16.92
C ALA A 653 11.37 3.78 17.09
N THR A 654 10.66 2.76 17.59
CA THR A 654 9.23 2.85 17.93
C THR A 654 8.99 3.91 19.03
N ALA A 655 8.12 4.88 18.74
CA ALA A 655 7.64 5.91 19.67
C ALA A 655 6.45 5.44 20.51
N GLY A 656 5.58 4.63 19.91
CA GLY A 656 4.36 4.14 20.55
C GLY A 656 3.74 3.01 19.76
N THR A 657 2.85 2.28 20.42
CA THR A 657 2.13 1.17 19.81
C THR A 657 0.63 1.29 20.03
N ARG A 658 -0.15 0.77 19.08
CA ARG A 658 -1.60 0.62 19.23
C ARG A 658 -2.03 -0.79 18.88
N LEU A 659 -2.78 -1.46 19.74
CA LEU A 659 -3.25 -2.83 19.51
C LEU A 659 -4.69 -2.82 19.00
N LEU A 660 -4.92 -3.55 17.91
CA LEU A 660 -6.22 -3.84 17.33
C LEU A 660 -6.46 -5.33 17.38
N GLU A 661 -7.60 -5.75 17.92
CA GLU A 661 -7.97 -7.16 18.02
C GLU A 661 -9.28 -7.44 17.30
N VAL A 662 -9.30 -8.54 16.55
CA VAL A 662 -10.49 -9.06 15.85
C VAL A 662 -10.73 -10.46 16.39
N ALA A 663 -11.92 -10.73 16.91
CA ALA A 663 -12.32 -12.07 17.29
C ALA A 663 -12.70 -12.90 16.06
N ALA A 664 -12.35 -14.19 16.05
CA ALA A 664 -12.64 -15.08 14.93
C ALA A 664 -14.15 -15.11 14.61
N GLY A 665 -14.48 -15.02 13.32
CA GLY A 665 -15.86 -15.05 12.82
C GLY A 665 -16.66 -13.76 13.08
N THR A 666 -16.00 -12.68 13.46
CA THR A 666 -16.63 -11.36 13.65
C THR A 666 -16.06 -10.33 12.69
N ALA A 667 -16.88 -9.34 12.33
CA ALA A 667 -16.48 -8.16 11.57
C ALA A 667 -16.33 -6.95 12.50
N ASP A 668 -15.78 -7.15 13.70
CA ASP A 668 -15.59 -6.10 14.70
C ASP A 668 -14.13 -6.02 15.13
N VAL A 669 -13.71 -4.82 15.55
CA VAL A 669 -12.34 -4.56 15.96
C VAL A 669 -12.32 -3.75 17.24
N THR A 670 -11.66 -4.31 18.26
CA THR A 670 -11.42 -3.62 19.52
C THR A 670 -10.05 -2.96 19.49
N VAL A 671 -9.95 -1.72 19.97
CA VAL A 671 -8.71 -0.94 19.96
C VAL A 671 -8.30 -0.66 21.40
N THR A 672 -7.09 -1.05 21.77
CA THR A 672 -6.52 -0.85 23.11
C THR A 672 -5.22 -0.07 23.04
#